data_AF-A0A1B6M8G2-F1
#
_entry.id   AF-A0A1B6M8G2-F1
#
_cell.length_a   1.000
_cell.length_b   1.000
_cell.length_c   1.000
_cell.angle_alpha   90.00
_cell.angle_beta   90.00
_cell.angle_gamma   90.00
#
_symmetry.space_group_name_H-M   'P 1'
#
loop_
_entity.id
_entity.type
_entity.pdbx_description
1 polymer ?
#
loop_
_entity_poly.entity_id
_entity_poly.type
_entity_poly.pdbx_seq_one_letter_code
_entity_poly.pdbx_strand_id
1 'polypeptide(L)'
;MDAEAISSSLGPLSNEYLSKLPHHVTPCMNLHRILPCTEAVDSVTSLLNKSFPYSSSMPVPLIPLTQSKRSVLNGLDSTTSLIREKTKWQMKKEKILTAVRKDRKSIKTKRIEKAMIAPSGSQTKVPQGVALLAQHLDEDPDPNFSGVYNWYYTGGTLASLDQGQDRYLLHAAQSQLNYSKVVEGKQATTTSVDLEKNEPIFQITTNSRGVAVRQKSRVTMFSAEDSDDVGFHLTKVHTSSDNRHRFLSVALQNDSIQNYCTVSNDSMIKLWDTEYSKKCTAKYDMEPGDGMTVVDSWSCLQYVDKNTLLWVDRCCLHIFDIRAGLREEQLPWCPRKLMETCEQLSYVVPSSLRDELFYTLTSHHAFSLDLRFGFYQRWTHMMASPPLLGFAQAMGQDREVICLGSQMLSDCVVLVNEWRGEEAESLYKPTILPPPARGLHLARQQGHCLDPTLIQRCTQSMTGLSCLPIDNGIEVVRQSATSDIFVQQLTTLQTNTAQLTDKELEAFSEWCKPTLTLQRDSTSLKVSEVVNLSPILKVLNNTSIPLTKTVEEGRKRGAGWQISKKYLEDCVDMLAGKMLAVWEVEDEDEWVTEADNVDALVEQDPAEKVLNWLDASNSTDNRNITVTTHGKPTVTSTPFPLPIAHEVTSPAHSLEQESWMIELSQLTPGRQVPTCPSPSSGSDKQRRKRQKLCYDSVLTSPIKQPMSAKIKQISAKNQQSLANNEQSSAKKKFIPGF
;
A
#
# COMPACT_ATOMS: atom_id res chain seq x y z
N MET A 1 0.50 38.72 8.46
CA MET A 1 0.18 37.76 7.37
C MET A 1 -1.31 37.52 7.46
N ASP A 2 -2.02 38.09 6.50
CA ASP A 2 -3.47 38.35 6.53
C ASP A 2 -4.34 37.10 6.35
N ALA A 3 -5.60 37.18 6.77
CA ALA A 3 -6.61 36.12 6.68
C ALA A 3 -6.83 35.57 5.23
N GLU A 4 -6.44 36.29 4.19
CA GLU A 4 -6.40 35.78 2.80
C GLU A 4 -5.31 34.70 2.61
N ALA A 5 -4.18 34.79 3.32
CA ALA A 5 -3.08 33.82 3.26
C ALA A 5 -3.45 32.44 3.84
N ILE A 6 -4.48 32.41 4.70
CA ILE A 6 -4.99 31.19 5.34
C ILE A 6 -6.10 30.55 4.48
N SER A 7 -6.88 31.34 3.73
CA SER A 7 -7.73 30.76 2.67
C SER A 7 -6.90 30.09 1.55
N SER A 8 -5.66 30.57 1.34
CA SER A 8 -4.65 29.93 0.50
C SER A 8 -3.81 28.86 1.19
N SER A 9 -4.03 28.55 2.49
CA SER A 9 -3.18 27.60 3.22
C SER A 9 -3.54 26.14 2.90
N LEU A 10 -4.82 25.75 2.85
CA LEU A 10 -5.19 24.36 2.52
C LEU A 10 -5.01 23.99 1.05
N GLY A 11 -4.75 24.96 0.17
CA GLY A 11 -4.60 24.79 -1.28
C GLY A 11 -3.31 24.07 -1.70
N PRO A 12 -3.18 23.71 -2.98
CA PRO A 12 -2.00 23.00 -3.48
C PRO A 12 -0.70 23.77 -3.24
N LEU A 13 0.38 23.03 -3.03
CA LEU A 13 1.71 23.55 -2.81
C LEU A 13 2.22 24.27 -4.07
N SER A 14 3.17 25.20 -3.88
CA SER A 14 3.77 25.89 -5.01
C SER A 14 4.56 24.90 -5.88
N ASN A 15 4.41 25.01 -7.21
CA ASN A 15 5.12 24.15 -8.17
C ASN A 15 6.65 24.18 -8.00
N GLU A 16 7.20 25.28 -7.49
CA GLU A 16 8.64 25.39 -7.22
C GLU A 16 9.07 24.42 -6.10
N TYR A 17 8.24 24.25 -5.07
CA TYR A 17 8.51 23.34 -3.97
C TYR A 17 8.38 21.87 -4.41
N LEU A 18 7.30 21.57 -5.14
CA LEU A 18 7.01 20.23 -5.66
C LEU A 18 8.07 19.71 -6.65
N SER A 19 8.80 20.62 -7.30
CA SER A 19 9.90 20.24 -8.20
C SER A 19 11.17 19.75 -7.50
N LYS A 20 11.33 20.03 -6.19
CA LYS A 20 12.57 19.78 -5.43
C LYS A 20 12.46 18.61 -4.46
N LEU A 21 11.27 18.28 -3.96
CA LEU A 21 11.07 17.25 -2.94
C LEU A 21 9.92 16.31 -3.32
N PRO A 22 10.00 15.00 -3.01
CA PRO A 22 8.87 14.11 -3.14
C PRO A 22 7.68 14.62 -2.33
N HIS A 23 6.48 14.58 -2.91
CA HIS A 23 5.29 15.19 -2.30
C HIS A 23 4.99 14.60 -0.92
N HIS A 24 5.19 13.28 -0.75
CA HIS A 24 4.96 12.60 0.53
C HIS A 24 5.98 12.94 1.62
N VAL A 25 7.20 13.38 1.27
CA VAL A 25 8.27 13.72 2.25
C VAL A 25 8.24 15.20 2.62
N THR A 26 7.38 15.98 1.98
CA THR A 26 7.26 17.41 2.23
C THR A 26 6.86 17.65 3.70
N PRO A 27 7.71 18.28 4.52
CA PRO A 27 7.52 18.31 5.96
C PRO A 27 6.20 18.96 6.38
N CYS A 28 5.40 18.16 7.10
CA CYS A 28 4.38 18.47 8.10
C CYS A 28 3.73 19.86 8.01
N MET A 29 2.99 20.09 6.93
CA MET A 29 2.09 21.22 6.82
C MET A 29 0.77 20.87 7.52
N ASN A 30 0.78 20.85 8.86
CA ASN A 30 -0.44 20.81 9.66
C ASN A 30 -1.16 22.15 9.50
N LEU A 31 -1.99 22.23 8.47
CA LEU A 31 -2.65 23.47 8.09
C LEU A 31 -4.07 23.47 8.60
N HIS A 32 -4.44 24.60 9.17
CA HIS A 32 -5.75 24.84 9.74
C HIS A 32 -6.39 26.03 9.03
N ARG A 33 -7.67 25.88 8.68
CA ARG A 33 -8.47 26.99 8.15
C ARG A 33 -8.79 28.03 9.23
N ILE A 34 -8.92 27.58 10.48
CA ILE A 34 -9.13 28.40 11.67
C ILE A 34 -7.87 28.25 12.52
N LEU A 35 -7.05 29.31 12.60
CA LEU A 35 -5.89 29.29 13.48
C LEU A 35 -6.35 29.50 14.93
N PRO A 36 -5.78 28.77 15.91
CA PRO A 36 -6.11 28.99 17.32
C PRO A 36 -5.74 30.42 17.70
N CYS A 37 -6.75 31.21 18.10
CA CYS A 37 -6.56 32.56 18.62
C CYS A 37 -5.85 32.44 19.97
N THR A 38 -4.53 32.66 19.98
CA THR A 38 -3.78 32.78 21.24
C THR A 38 -3.00 34.08 21.23
N GLU A 39 -3.41 35.01 22.10
CA GLU A 39 -2.82 36.34 22.29
C GLU A 39 -1.38 36.31 22.87
N ALA A 40 -0.74 35.14 22.97
CA ALA A 40 0.45 34.96 23.82
C ALA A 40 1.50 33.95 23.29
N VAL A 41 1.77 33.88 21.98
CA VAL A 41 2.85 33.01 21.47
C VAL A 41 3.68 33.68 20.36
N ASP A 42 5.01 33.71 20.56
CA ASP A 42 6.00 34.44 19.76
C ASP A 42 6.20 33.91 18.30
N SER A 43 5.60 32.78 17.89
CA SER A 43 5.50 32.38 16.47
C SER A 43 4.45 31.29 16.21
N VAL A 44 3.68 31.38 15.11
CA VAL A 44 2.74 30.32 14.66
C VAL A 44 3.45 28.98 14.37
N THR A 45 4.73 29.04 14.01
CA THR A 45 5.59 27.88 13.71
C THR A 45 5.94 27.01 14.91
N SER A 46 5.95 27.54 16.14
CA SER A 46 6.21 26.74 17.35
C SER A 46 4.95 26.00 17.85
N LEU A 47 3.76 26.46 17.48
CA LEU A 47 2.47 25.84 17.84
C LEU A 47 2.18 24.55 17.05
N LEU A 48 2.56 24.49 15.78
CA LEU A 48 2.19 23.40 14.85
C LEU A 48 3.20 22.24 14.79
N ASN A 49 4.22 22.25 15.66
CA ASN A 49 5.37 21.37 15.59
C ASN A 49 5.70 20.67 16.92
N LYS A 50 4.70 20.40 17.77
CA LYS A 50 4.92 19.65 19.01
C LYS A 50 5.38 18.23 18.70
N SER A 51 6.29 17.71 19.52
CA SER A 51 6.69 16.31 19.49
C SER A 51 5.52 15.40 19.81
N PHE A 52 5.51 14.21 19.21
CA PHE A 52 4.50 13.19 19.46
C PHE A 52 4.30 12.94 20.97
N PRO A 53 3.06 12.96 21.48
CA PRO A 53 2.81 12.98 22.92
C PRO A 53 2.79 11.60 23.58
N TYR A 54 2.93 10.52 22.81
CA TYR A 54 2.84 9.15 23.30
C TYR A 54 4.17 8.41 23.11
N SER A 55 4.43 7.43 23.97
CA SER A 55 5.48 6.44 23.78
C SER A 55 4.94 5.25 22.99
N SER A 56 5.76 4.67 22.12
CA SER A 56 5.40 3.51 21.32
C SER A 56 6.31 2.35 21.65
N SER A 57 5.75 1.21 22.06
CA SER A 57 6.50 -0.03 22.26
C SER A 57 7.01 -0.58 20.92
N MET A 58 7.81 -1.65 20.96
CA MET A 58 8.17 -2.36 19.72
C MET A 58 7.01 -3.27 19.29
N PRO A 59 6.77 -3.44 17.98
CA PRO A 59 5.77 -4.37 17.49
C PRO A 59 6.20 -5.81 17.78
N VAL A 60 5.32 -6.57 18.43
CA VAL A 60 5.55 -7.97 18.83
C VAL A 60 4.49 -8.89 18.26
N PRO A 61 4.80 -10.15 17.94
CA PRO A 61 3.80 -11.11 17.45
C PRO A 61 2.71 -11.36 18.50
N LEU A 62 1.45 -11.34 18.08
CA LEU A 62 0.30 -11.63 18.94
C LEU A 62 -0.12 -13.11 18.87
N ILE A 63 0.14 -13.75 17.73
CA ILE A 63 -0.24 -15.15 17.46
C ILE A 63 0.98 -15.99 17.06
N PRO A 64 0.92 -17.34 17.24
CA PRO A 64 1.91 -18.25 16.67
C PRO A 64 2.01 -18.11 15.14
N LEU A 65 3.14 -18.54 14.57
CA LEU A 65 3.37 -18.45 13.13
C LEU A 65 2.22 -19.09 12.34
N THR A 66 1.64 -18.31 11.43
CA THR A 66 0.65 -18.84 10.49
C THR A 66 1.34 -19.70 9.43
N GLN A 67 0.74 -20.86 9.12
CA GLN A 67 1.26 -21.74 8.07
C GLN A 67 1.27 -21.00 6.73
N SER A 68 2.39 -21.08 6.02
CA SER A 68 2.58 -20.36 4.76
C SER A 68 3.19 -21.24 3.69
N LYS A 69 2.87 -20.93 2.43
CA LYS A 69 3.44 -21.62 1.27
C LYS A 69 4.93 -21.27 1.14
N ARG A 70 5.74 -22.19 0.61
CA ARG A 70 7.19 -21.99 0.39
C ARG A 70 7.50 -20.76 -0.48
N SER A 71 6.63 -20.41 -1.43
CA SER A 71 6.77 -19.20 -2.26
C SER A 71 6.85 -17.91 -1.42
N VAL A 72 6.07 -17.86 -0.35
CA VAL A 72 5.97 -16.73 0.57
C VAL A 72 7.25 -16.59 1.41
N LEU A 73 7.84 -17.72 1.81
CA LEU A 73 9.15 -17.75 2.49
C LEU A 73 10.30 -17.30 1.56
N ASN A 74 10.12 -17.42 0.25
CA ASN A 74 11.06 -16.93 -0.76
C ASN A 74 10.83 -15.45 -1.14
N GLY A 75 10.06 -14.69 -0.35
CA GLY A 75 9.81 -13.26 -0.58
C GLY A 75 8.75 -12.94 -1.65
N LEU A 76 7.96 -13.93 -2.09
CA LEU A 76 6.81 -13.68 -2.97
C LEU A 76 5.60 -13.26 -2.14
N ASP A 77 5.30 -11.97 -2.17
CA ASP A 77 4.11 -11.39 -1.56
C ASP A 77 2.86 -11.62 -2.43
N SER A 78 1.89 -12.33 -1.86
CA SER A 78 0.61 -12.67 -2.51
C SER A 78 -0.21 -11.44 -2.88
N THR A 79 -0.15 -10.36 -2.10
CA THR A 79 -0.93 -9.13 -2.33
C THR A 79 -0.39 -8.32 -3.51
N THR A 80 0.91 -8.44 -3.79
CA THR A 80 1.57 -7.76 -4.93
C THR A 80 1.56 -8.58 -6.21
N SER A 81 1.13 -9.84 -6.17
CA SER A 81 1.10 -10.74 -7.33
C SER A 81 0.33 -10.15 -8.50
N LEU A 82 -0.90 -9.64 -8.26
CA LEU A 82 -1.73 -9.01 -9.28
C LEU A 82 -1.06 -7.77 -9.89
N ILE A 83 -0.41 -6.94 -9.06
CA ILE A 83 0.32 -5.74 -9.52
C ILE A 83 1.49 -6.16 -10.42
N ARG A 84 2.26 -7.17 -10.01
CA ARG A 84 3.40 -7.68 -10.79
C ARG A 84 2.94 -8.26 -12.13
N GLU A 85 1.86 -9.04 -12.14
CA GLU A 85 1.27 -9.60 -13.36
C GLU A 85 0.76 -8.50 -14.29
N LYS A 86 0.01 -7.53 -13.76
CA LYS A 86 -0.46 -6.36 -14.50
C LYS A 86 0.67 -5.52 -15.07
N THR A 87 1.74 -5.31 -14.30
CA THR A 87 2.91 -4.56 -14.74
C THR A 87 3.61 -5.26 -15.91
N LYS A 88 3.82 -6.58 -15.81
CA LYS A 88 4.37 -7.40 -16.90
C LYS A 88 3.46 -7.36 -18.15
N TRP A 89 2.16 -7.48 -17.94
CA TRP A 89 1.16 -7.39 -19.00
C TRP A 89 1.19 -6.01 -19.68
N GLN A 90 1.26 -4.93 -18.92
CA GLN A 90 1.32 -3.55 -19.44
C GLN A 90 2.63 -3.31 -20.20
N MET A 91 3.76 -3.83 -19.73
CA MET A 91 5.04 -3.77 -20.46
C MET A 91 4.95 -4.51 -21.80
N LYS A 92 4.33 -5.69 -21.85
CA LYS A 92 4.10 -6.44 -23.10
C LYS A 92 3.16 -5.67 -24.03
N LYS A 93 2.10 -5.06 -23.51
CA LYS A 93 1.18 -4.19 -24.27
C LYS A 93 1.93 -3.02 -24.91
N GLU A 94 2.76 -2.30 -24.17
CA GLU A 94 3.55 -1.18 -24.72
C GLU A 94 4.58 -1.63 -25.76
N LYS A 95 5.20 -2.80 -25.59
CA LYS A 95 6.08 -3.40 -26.60
C LYS A 95 5.33 -3.69 -27.90
N ILE A 96 4.14 -4.30 -27.81
CA ILE A 96 3.28 -4.56 -28.98
C ILE A 96 2.89 -3.23 -29.62
N LEU A 97 2.39 -2.25 -28.86
CA LEU A 97 2.00 -0.94 -29.38
C LEU A 97 3.17 -0.23 -30.09
N THR A 98 4.38 -0.32 -29.55
CA THR A 98 5.57 0.28 -30.16
C THR A 98 5.93 -0.41 -31.48
N ALA A 99 5.84 -1.74 -31.56
CA ALA A 99 6.01 -2.48 -32.80
C ALA A 99 4.96 -2.09 -33.86
N VAL A 100 3.67 -2.04 -33.47
CA VAL A 100 2.56 -1.63 -34.35
C VAL A 100 2.72 -0.19 -34.84
N ARG A 101 3.20 0.73 -33.99
CA ARG A 101 3.48 2.12 -34.37
C ARG A 101 4.61 2.24 -35.39
N LYS A 102 5.65 1.40 -35.31
CA LYS A 102 6.72 1.34 -36.32
C LYS A 102 6.18 0.84 -37.67
N ASP A 103 5.23 -0.08 -37.64
CA ASP A 103 4.61 -0.67 -38.83
C ASP A 103 3.42 0.16 -39.37
N ARG A 104 3.16 1.36 -38.84
CA ARG A 104 1.98 2.18 -39.14
C ARG A 104 1.81 2.50 -40.63
N LYS A 105 2.89 2.53 -41.41
CA LYS A 105 2.85 2.70 -42.89
C LYS A 105 2.15 1.54 -43.61
N SER A 106 2.07 0.36 -43.01
CA SER A 106 1.44 -0.85 -43.58
C SER A 106 -0.05 -1.00 -43.24
N ILE A 107 -0.55 -0.24 -42.26
CA ILE A 107 -1.91 -0.35 -41.75
C ILE A 107 -2.86 0.47 -42.64
N LYS A 108 -3.50 -0.19 -43.62
CA LYS A 108 -4.54 0.42 -44.44
C LYS A 108 -5.83 0.56 -43.63
N THR A 109 -6.18 1.78 -43.20
CA THR A 109 -7.42 2.12 -42.46
C THR A 109 -8.70 1.54 -43.07
N LYS A 110 -8.78 1.51 -44.41
CA LYS A 110 -9.90 0.89 -45.15
C LYS A 110 -10.14 -0.59 -44.84
N ARG A 111 -9.11 -1.35 -44.41
CA ARG A 111 -9.26 -2.76 -44.00
C ARG A 111 -9.84 -2.89 -42.59
N ILE A 112 -9.55 -1.92 -41.72
CA ILE A 112 -10.09 -1.87 -40.36
C ILE A 112 -11.57 -1.50 -40.41
N GLU A 113 -11.95 -0.49 -41.19
CA GLU A 113 -13.35 -0.09 -41.39
C GLU A 113 -14.20 -1.24 -41.94
N LYS A 114 -13.69 -1.99 -42.92
CA LYS A 114 -14.37 -3.19 -43.44
C LYS A 114 -14.53 -4.28 -42.39
N ALA A 115 -13.60 -4.41 -41.45
CA ALA A 115 -13.69 -5.37 -40.36
C ALA A 115 -14.74 -4.96 -39.32
N MET A 116 -14.92 -3.66 -39.06
CA MET A 116 -15.92 -3.16 -38.10
C MET A 116 -17.36 -3.32 -38.60
N ILE A 117 -17.58 -3.33 -39.92
CA ILE A 117 -18.91 -3.48 -40.54
C ILE A 117 -19.24 -4.96 -40.82
N ALA A 118 -18.28 -5.86 -40.65
CA ALA A 118 -18.46 -7.27 -40.97
C ALA A 118 -19.45 -7.93 -39.97
N PRO A 119 -20.41 -8.75 -40.44
CA PRO A 119 -21.36 -9.41 -39.57
C PRO A 119 -20.67 -10.38 -38.61
N SER A 120 -21.19 -10.51 -37.39
CA SER A 120 -20.67 -11.40 -36.34
C SER A 120 -20.50 -12.83 -36.88
N GLY A 121 -19.30 -13.39 -36.77
CA GLY A 121 -18.95 -14.73 -37.29
C GLY A 121 -18.26 -14.75 -38.66
N SER A 122 -18.10 -13.61 -39.33
CA SER A 122 -17.35 -13.53 -40.59
C SER A 122 -15.83 -13.38 -40.37
N GLN A 123 -15.04 -14.14 -41.13
CA GLN A 123 -13.57 -14.05 -41.06
C GLN A 123 -13.08 -12.81 -41.81
N THR A 124 -12.43 -11.89 -41.09
CA THR A 124 -11.84 -10.68 -41.68
C THR A 124 -10.32 -10.63 -41.51
N LYS A 125 -9.61 -10.19 -42.56
CA LYS A 125 -8.15 -9.99 -42.53
C LYS A 125 -7.80 -8.68 -41.83
N VAL A 126 -7.28 -8.78 -40.60
CA VAL A 126 -6.74 -7.65 -39.83
C VAL A 126 -5.19 -7.67 -39.87
N PRO A 127 -4.53 -6.52 -39.69
CA PRO A 127 -3.07 -6.48 -39.52
C PRO A 127 -2.64 -7.34 -38.32
N GLN A 128 -1.53 -8.07 -38.47
CA GLN A 128 -1.00 -8.96 -37.42
C GLN A 128 -0.83 -8.23 -36.08
N GLY A 129 -0.33 -6.99 -36.11
CA GLY A 129 -0.18 -6.17 -34.91
C GLY A 129 -1.49 -5.88 -34.17
N VAL A 130 -2.59 -5.71 -34.90
CA VAL A 130 -3.93 -5.51 -34.30
C VAL A 130 -4.46 -6.82 -33.72
N ALA A 131 -4.25 -7.95 -34.39
CA ALA A 131 -4.63 -9.27 -33.88
C ALA A 131 -3.84 -9.63 -32.61
N LEU A 132 -2.53 -9.42 -32.61
CA LEU A 132 -1.66 -9.63 -31.44
C LEU A 132 -2.06 -8.73 -30.27
N LEU A 133 -2.41 -7.47 -30.55
CA LEU A 133 -2.90 -6.56 -29.50
C LEU A 133 -4.24 -7.04 -28.94
N ALA A 134 -5.19 -7.45 -29.78
CA ALA A 134 -6.48 -7.96 -29.33
C ALA A 134 -6.31 -9.21 -28.45
N GLN A 135 -5.53 -10.19 -28.91
CA GLN A 135 -5.21 -11.38 -28.12
C GLN A 135 -4.56 -11.00 -26.78
N HIS A 136 -3.62 -10.06 -26.78
CA HIS A 136 -2.98 -9.60 -25.54
C HIS A 136 -3.97 -8.87 -24.62
N LEU A 137 -4.95 -8.13 -25.15
CA LEU A 137 -5.99 -7.48 -24.36
C LEU A 137 -6.95 -8.50 -23.71
N ASP A 138 -7.21 -9.63 -24.39
CA ASP A 138 -7.99 -10.74 -23.83
C ASP A 138 -7.24 -11.49 -22.70
N GLU A 139 -5.90 -11.44 -22.72
CA GLU A 139 -5.01 -12.00 -21.69
C GLU A 139 -4.84 -11.07 -20.45
N ASP A 140 -5.67 -10.03 -20.29
CA ASP A 140 -5.60 -9.17 -19.10
C ASP A 140 -5.93 -9.97 -17.82
N PRO A 141 -4.99 -10.07 -16.84
CA PRO A 141 -5.23 -10.81 -15.59
C PRO A 141 -6.41 -10.27 -14.77
N ASP A 142 -6.76 -8.98 -14.91
CA ASP A 142 -7.94 -8.41 -14.27
C ASP A 142 -8.42 -7.11 -14.93
N PRO A 143 -9.36 -7.15 -15.89
CA PRO A 143 -9.80 -5.98 -16.66
C PRO A 143 -10.28 -4.78 -15.81
N ASN A 144 -10.72 -5.02 -14.57
CA ASN A 144 -11.26 -3.99 -13.68
C ASN A 144 -10.21 -3.34 -12.77
N PHE A 145 -8.95 -3.78 -12.85
CA PHE A 145 -7.87 -3.31 -12.01
C PHE A 145 -6.81 -2.56 -12.81
N SER A 146 -6.54 -1.32 -12.43
CA SER A 146 -5.52 -0.45 -13.02
C SER A 146 -4.65 0.25 -11.97
N GLY A 147 -4.68 -0.22 -10.71
CA GLY A 147 -3.97 0.39 -9.59
C GLY A 147 -2.47 0.14 -9.60
N VAL A 148 -1.70 1.09 -9.06
CA VAL A 148 -0.26 0.93 -8.74
C VAL A 148 -0.02 0.21 -7.41
N TYR A 149 -1.07 0.09 -6.60
CA TYR A 149 -1.16 -0.68 -5.37
C TYR A 149 -2.45 -1.51 -5.40
N ASN A 150 -2.52 -2.58 -4.60
CA ASN A 150 -3.65 -3.50 -4.62
C ASN A 150 -4.81 -2.96 -3.79
N TRP A 151 -5.55 -2.03 -4.38
CA TRP A 151 -6.68 -1.37 -3.74
C TRP A 151 -7.86 -2.28 -3.43
N TYR A 152 -7.85 -3.55 -3.86
CA TYR A 152 -8.84 -4.50 -3.36
C TYR A 152 -8.72 -4.70 -1.85
N TYR A 153 -7.57 -4.46 -1.22
CA TYR A 153 -7.42 -4.57 0.25
C TYR A 153 -7.88 -3.32 1.03
N THR A 154 -8.56 -2.37 0.37
CA THR A 154 -9.14 -1.20 1.04
C THR A 154 -10.14 -1.65 2.11
N GLY A 155 -10.02 -1.09 3.33
CA GLY A 155 -10.82 -1.48 4.49
C GLY A 155 -10.26 -2.66 5.29
N GLY A 156 -9.29 -3.39 4.72
CA GLY A 156 -8.45 -4.32 5.46
C GLY A 156 -9.07 -5.67 5.82
N THR A 157 -8.21 -6.62 6.14
CA THR A 157 -8.56 -8.02 6.49
C THR A 157 -8.47 -8.31 7.99
N LEU A 158 -8.48 -7.27 8.81
CA LEU A 158 -8.37 -7.32 10.26
C LEU A 158 -9.42 -6.38 10.85
N ALA A 159 -10.19 -6.85 11.82
CA ALA A 159 -11.17 -6.05 12.54
C ALA A 159 -11.28 -6.50 14.00
N SER A 160 -11.67 -5.59 14.88
CA SER A 160 -12.10 -5.90 16.24
C SER A 160 -13.62 -5.93 16.34
N LEU A 161 -14.13 -6.73 17.27
CA LEU A 161 -15.54 -6.84 17.60
C LEU A 161 -15.68 -6.88 19.12
N ASP A 162 -16.44 -5.94 19.66
CA ASP A 162 -16.79 -5.91 21.08
C ASP A 162 -18.12 -6.64 21.30
N GLN A 163 -18.12 -7.64 22.17
CA GLN A 163 -19.30 -8.41 22.57
C GLN A 163 -19.43 -8.37 24.09
N GLY A 164 -20.24 -7.46 24.61
CA GLY A 164 -20.35 -7.23 26.06
C GLY A 164 -19.05 -6.67 26.64
N GLN A 165 -18.43 -7.41 27.57
CA GLN A 165 -17.12 -7.05 28.15
C GLN A 165 -15.94 -7.67 27.40
N ASP A 166 -16.21 -8.60 26.49
CA ASP A 166 -15.19 -9.34 25.78
C ASP A 166 -14.89 -8.70 24.42
N ARG A 167 -13.62 -8.76 24.03
CA ARG A 167 -13.15 -8.27 22.74
C ARG A 167 -12.62 -9.41 21.90
N TYR A 168 -13.10 -9.48 20.67
CA TYR A 168 -12.69 -10.47 19.69
C TYR A 168 -11.89 -9.80 18.58
N LEU A 169 -10.80 -10.45 18.20
CA LEU A 169 -10.02 -10.09 17.02
C LEU A 169 -10.42 -11.02 15.88
N LEU A 170 -10.78 -10.44 14.75
CA LEU A 170 -11.12 -11.16 13.52
C LEU A 170 -10.09 -10.87 12.46
N HIS A 171 -9.59 -11.91 11.80
CA HIS A 171 -8.60 -11.75 10.74
C HIS A 171 -8.76 -12.78 9.64
N ALA A 172 -8.36 -12.43 8.42
CA ALA A 172 -8.30 -13.40 7.34
C ALA A 172 -7.06 -14.29 7.45
N ALA A 173 -7.21 -15.56 7.13
CA ALA A 173 -6.11 -16.45 6.77
C ALA A 173 -6.44 -17.09 5.41
N GLN A 174 -5.96 -16.46 4.33
CA GLN A 174 -6.34 -16.82 2.95
C GLN A 174 -7.86 -16.69 2.71
N SER A 175 -8.58 -17.79 2.58
CA SER A 175 -10.04 -17.85 2.41
C SER A 175 -10.80 -18.19 3.70
N GLN A 176 -10.10 -18.27 4.83
CA GLN A 176 -10.67 -18.59 6.14
C GLN A 176 -10.82 -17.31 6.96
N LEU A 177 -11.97 -17.16 7.62
CA LEU A 177 -12.18 -16.13 8.64
C LEU A 177 -11.78 -16.72 9.99
N ASN A 178 -10.76 -16.17 10.61
CA ASN A 178 -10.34 -16.55 11.95
C ASN A 178 -10.87 -15.52 12.96
N TYR A 179 -11.29 -16.00 14.13
CA TYR A 179 -11.66 -15.15 15.24
C TYR A 179 -11.19 -15.74 16.57
N SER A 180 -10.96 -14.86 17.54
CA SER A 180 -10.41 -15.24 18.84
C SER A 180 -10.66 -14.14 19.86
N LYS A 181 -10.94 -14.52 21.10
CA LYS A 181 -10.98 -13.58 22.22
C LYS A 181 -9.57 -13.05 22.53
N VAL A 182 -9.44 -11.76 22.79
CA VAL A 182 -8.19 -11.15 23.25
C VAL A 182 -8.31 -10.88 24.75
N VAL A 183 -7.39 -11.42 25.54
CA VAL A 183 -7.34 -11.26 27.00
C VAL A 183 -5.94 -10.80 27.38
N GLU A 184 -5.83 -9.62 28.02
CA GLU A 184 -4.56 -9.05 28.52
C GLU A 184 -3.42 -9.03 27.48
N GLY A 185 -3.73 -8.67 26.23
CA GLY A 185 -2.72 -8.61 25.16
C GLY A 185 -2.24 -9.98 24.66
N LYS A 186 -2.90 -11.08 25.05
CA LYS A 186 -2.73 -12.42 24.48
C LYS A 186 -3.99 -12.86 23.76
N GLN A 187 -3.81 -13.49 22.60
CA GLN A 187 -4.91 -14.09 21.86
C GLN A 187 -5.22 -15.48 22.45
N ALA A 188 -6.50 -15.73 22.73
CA ALA A 188 -6.99 -17.04 23.13
C ALA A 188 -6.96 -18.04 21.95
N THR A 189 -7.52 -19.23 22.15
CA THR A 189 -7.67 -20.22 21.08
C THR A 189 -8.41 -19.62 19.89
N THR A 190 -7.81 -19.76 18.70
CA THR A 190 -8.36 -19.23 17.45
C THR A 190 -9.33 -20.24 16.85
N THR A 191 -10.53 -19.77 16.53
CA THR A 191 -11.54 -20.54 15.78
C THR A 191 -11.58 -20.04 14.34
N SER A 192 -11.75 -20.97 13.39
CA SER A 192 -11.75 -20.67 11.96
C SER A 192 -13.08 -21.05 11.32
N VAL A 193 -13.54 -20.21 10.40
CA VAL A 193 -14.73 -20.43 9.58
C VAL A 193 -14.30 -20.48 8.12
N ASP A 194 -14.54 -21.62 7.48
CA ASP A 194 -14.28 -21.79 6.05
C ASP A 194 -15.35 -21.10 5.20
N LEU A 195 -14.90 -20.29 4.24
CA LEU A 195 -15.79 -19.71 3.23
C LEU A 195 -15.96 -20.67 2.05
N GLU A 196 -17.16 -20.70 1.47
CA GLU A 196 -17.55 -21.63 0.39
C GLU A 196 -16.64 -21.60 -0.85
N LYS A 197 -15.98 -20.47 -1.12
CA LYS A 197 -15.01 -20.35 -2.22
C LYS A 197 -13.63 -20.11 -1.65
N ASN A 198 -12.64 -20.78 -2.25
CA ASN A 198 -11.21 -20.55 -2.01
C ASN A 198 -10.73 -19.26 -2.73
N GLU A 199 -11.43 -18.16 -2.49
CA GLU A 199 -11.01 -16.80 -2.90
C GLU A 199 -10.44 -16.08 -1.66
N PRO A 200 -9.39 -15.25 -1.81
CA PRO A 200 -8.90 -14.43 -0.70
C PRO A 200 -9.98 -13.52 -0.15
N ILE A 201 -9.97 -13.33 1.17
CA ILE A 201 -10.72 -12.28 1.84
C ILE A 201 -9.99 -10.95 1.61
N PHE A 202 -10.74 -9.93 1.18
CA PHE A 202 -10.20 -8.62 0.85
C PHE A 202 -10.68 -7.51 1.80
N GLN A 203 -11.80 -7.71 2.48
CA GLN A 203 -12.31 -6.78 3.49
C GLN A 203 -13.04 -7.55 4.60
N ILE A 204 -12.79 -7.20 5.85
CA ILE A 204 -13.59 -7.58 7.01
C ILE A 204 -14.14 -6.29 7.62
N THR A 205 -15.43 -6.25 7.91
CA THR A 205 -16.07 -5.11 8.57
C THR A 205 -17.00 -5.62 9.64
N THR A 206 -17.03 -4.94 10.77
CA THR A 206 -17.76 -5.36 11.97
C THR A 206 -18.71 -4.25 12.43
N ASN A 207 -19.75 -4.65 13.17
CA ASN A 207 -20.56 -3.76 13.99
C ASN A 207 -20.90 -4.48 15.30
N SER A 208 -21.71 -3.88 16.17
CA SER A 208 -22.09 -4.45 17.47
C SER A 208 -22.86 -5.79 17.42
N ARG A 209 -23.27 -6.27 16.25
CA ARG A 209 -24.11 -7.49 16.09
C ARG A 209 -23.58 -8.50 15.09
N GLY A 210 -22.56 -8.17 14.31
CA GLY A 210 -22.22 -8.98 13.15
C GLY A 210 -20.96 -8.59 12.41
N VAL A 211 -20.63 -9.46 11.47
CA VAL A 211 -19.41 -9.41 10.67
C VAL A 211 -19.75 -9.57 9.19
N ALA A 212 -19.22 -8.70 8.36
CA ALA A 212 -19.27 -8.78 6.91
C ALA A 212 -17.88 -9.14 6.39
N VAL A 213 -17.83 -10.13 5.50
CA VAL A 213 -16.60 -10.56 4.84
C VAL A 213 -16.77 -10.46 3.34
N ARG A 214 -15.88 -9.71 2.68
CA ARG A 214 -15.87 -9.55 1.22
C ARG A 214 -14.74 -10.35 0.58
N GLN A 215 -15.14 -11.17 -0.39
CA GLN A 215 -14.32 -11.76 -1.43
C GLN A 215 -14.61 -11.04 -2.76
N LYS A 216 -13.79 -11.27 -3.80
CA LYS A 216 -13.94 -10.55 -5.08
C LYS A 216 -15.29 -10.79 -5.75
N SER A 217 -15.84 -12.00 -5.64
CA SER A 217 -17.14 -12.37 -6.24
C SER A 217 -18.29 -12.54 -5.24
N ARG A 218 -18.02 -12.39 -3.93
CA ARG A 218 -18.97 -12.72 -2.86
C ARG A 218 -18.83 -11.82 -1.64
N VAL A 219 -19.95 -11.60 -0.97
CA VAL A 219 -19.99 -11.01 0.37
C VAL A 219 -20.76 -11.97 1.27
N THR A 220 -20.20 -12.31 2.42
CA THR A 220 -20.82 -13.21 3.41
C THR A 220 -21.01 -12.48 4.73
N MET A 221 -22.21 -12.64 5.30
CA MET A 221 -22.66 -12.01 6.53
C MET A 221 -22.75 -13.04 7.65
N PHE A 222 -22.21 -12.71 8.82
CA PHE A 222 -22.24 -13.53 10.02
C PHE A 222 -22.84 -12.77 11.19
N SER A 223 -23.72 -13.42 11.94
CA SER A 223 -24.23 -12.93 13.24
C SER A 223 -23.25 -13.32 14.33
N ALA A 224 -22.97 -12.37 15.21
CA ALA A 224 -22.18 -12.60 16.41
C ALA A 224 -23.12 -13.07 17.53
N GLU A 225 -23.06 -14.35 17.85
CA GLU A 225 -23.89 -14.98 18.87
C GLU A 225 -23.02 -15.40 20.05
N ASP A 226 -23.47 -15.08 21.26
CA ASP A 226 -22.88 -15.56 22.49
C ASP A 226 -23.90 -16.44 23.20
N SER A 227 -23.49 -17.66 23.54
CA SER A 227 -24.35 -18.70 24.11
C SER A 227 -23.65 -19.28 25.32
N ASP A 228 -24.38 -19.47 26.43
CA ASP A 228 -23.83 -20.04 27.67
C ASP A 228 -23.20 -21.43 27.46
N ASP A 229 -23.68 -22.20 26.47
CA ASP A 229 -23.25 -23.58 26.22
C ASP A 229 -22.04 -23.71 25.27
N VAL A 230 -21.95 -22.83 24.26
CA VAL A 230 -20.98 -22.95 23.15
C VAL A 230 -19.98 -21.78 23.15
N GLY A 231 -20.25 -20.75 23.94
CA GLY A 231 -19.55 -19.47 23.91
C GLY A 231 -19.77 -18.71 22.60
N PHE A 232 -18.92 -17.69 22.41
CA PHE A 232 -18.95 -16.85 21.23
C PHE A 232 -18.70 -17.64 19.94
N HIS A 233 -19.62 -17.51 18.99
CA HIS A 233 -19.48 -18.10 17.67
C HIS A 233 -20.14 -17.23 16.60
N LEU A 234 -19.68 -17.43 15.36
CA LEU A 234 -20.20 -16.72 14.19
C LEU A 234 -21.15 -17.62 13.40
N THR A 235 -22.42 -17.24 13.33
CA THR A 235 -23.42 -17.97 12.53
C THR A 235 -23.63 -17.29 11.18
N LYS A 236 -23.57 -18.05 10.10
CA LYS A 236 -23.75 -17.49 8.75
C LYS A 236 -25.21 -17.12 8.51
N VAL A 237 -25.48 -15.85 8.24
CA VAL A 237 -26.84 -15.32 7.99
C VAL A 237 -27.16 -15.30 6.49
N HIS A 238 -26.26 -14.76 5.68
CA HIS A 238 -26.49 -14.52 4.25
C HIS A 238 -25.19 -14.51 3.44
N THR A 239 -25.27 -14.89 2.17
CA THR A 239 -24.20 -14.70 1.18
C THR A 239 -24.79 -14.13 -0.11
N SER A 240 -24.29 -12.98 -0.54
CA SER A 240 -24.55 -12.43 -1.87
C SER A 240 -23.40 -12.76 -2.80
N SER A 241 -23.70 -13.21 -4.02
CA SER A 241 -22.71 -13.52 -5.05
C SER A 241 -23.03 -12.82 -6.36
N ASP A 242 -22.02 -12.27 -7.02
CA ASP A 242 -22.12 -11.69 -8.34
C ASP A 242 -20.93 -12.15 -9.20
N ASN A 243 -21.23 -12.83 -10.31
CA ASN A 243 -20.21 -13.35 -11.22
C ASN A 243 -19.85 -12.34 -12.31
N ARG A 244 -20.71 -11.34 -12.56
CA ARG A 244 -20.49 -10.32 -13.59
C ARG A 244 -19.75 -9.12 -13.02
N HIS A 245 -20.15 -8.70 -11.83
CA HIS A 245 -19.62 -7.52 -11.17
C HIS A 245 -18.78 -7.94 -9.95
N ARG A 246 -17.61 -7.32 -9.79
CA ARG A 246 -16.73 -7.62 -8.65
C ARG A 246 -17.04 -6.66 -7.51
N PHE A 247 -17.15 -7.19 -6.30
CA PHE A 247 -17.41 -6.37 -5.11
C PHE A 247 -16.14 -5.63 -4.70
N LEU A 248 -16.25 -4.32 -4.51
CA LEU A 248 -15.14 -3.44 -4.14
C LEU A 248 -15.15 -3.10 -2.66
N SER A 249 -16.33 -2.83 -2.11
CA SER A 249 -16.49 -2.50 -0.69
C SER A 249 -17.84 -3.01 -0.18
N VAL A 250 -17.85 -3.40 1.09
CA VAL A 250 -19.05 -3.72 1.87
C VAL A 250 -19.11 -2.80 3.10
N ALA A 251 -20.31 -2.35 3.45
CA ALA A 251 -20.57 -1.58 4.66
C ALA A 251 -21.71 -2.21 5.44
N LEU A 252 -21.56 -2.27 6.77
CA LEU A 252 -22.59 -2.74 7.69
C LEU A 252 -23.32 -1.58 8.33
N GLN A 253 -24.65 -1.70 8.43
CA GLN A 253 -25.45 -0.70 9.15
C GLN A 253 -25.10 -0.74 10.64
N ASN A 254 -25.00 0.43 11.28
CA ASN A 254 -24.74 0.49 12.72
C ASN A 254 -25.88 -0.21 13.50
N ASP A 255 -25.51 -1.04 14.48
CA ASP A 255 -26.40 -1.80 15.36
C ASP A 255 -27.39 -2.77 14.71
N SER A 256 -27.17 -3.15 13.45
CA SER A 256 -28.05 -4.09 12.75
C SER A 256 -27.28 -5.01 11.81
N ILE A 257 -27.62 -6.30 11.83
CA ILE A 257 -27.20 -7.26 10.80
C ILE A 257 -28.24 -7.40 9.67
N GLN A 258 -29.39 -6.74 9.83
CA GLN A 258 -30.50 -6.87 8.89
C GLN A 258 -30.17 -6.20 7.57
N ASN A 259 -29.51 -5.04 7.59
CA ASN A 259 -29.18 -4.30 6.37
C ASN A 259 -27.68 -4.13 6.18
N TYR A 260 -27.25 -4.25 4.93
CA TYR A 260 -25.88 -3.95 4.52
C TYR A 260 -25.85 -3.42 3.09
N CYS A 261 -24.74 -2.75 2.76
CA CYS A 261 -24.52 -2.15 1.45
C CYS A 261 -23.30 -2.78 0.77
N THR A 262 -23.35 -2.87 -0.55
CA THR A 262 -22.20 -3.25 -1.37
C THR A 262 -22.04 -2.33 -2.56
N VAL A 263 -20.81 -2.05 -2.97
CA VAL A 263 -20.50 -1.37 -4.23
C VAL A 263 -19.67 -2.27 -5.13
N SER A 264 -19.97 -2.25 -6.43
CA SER A 264 -19.24 -2.99 -7.46
C SER A 264 -18.42 -2.09 -8.39
N ASN A 265 -17.59 -2.72 -9.22
CA ASN A 265 -16.67 -2.08 -10.19
C ASN A 265 -17.31 -1.19 -11.25
N ASP A 266 -18.62 -1.27 -11.42
CA ASP A 266 -19.45 -0.41 -12.26
C ASP A 266 -20.11 0.75 -11.49
N SER A 267 -19.64 1.02 -10.27
CA SER A 267 -20.20 2.04 -9.36
C SER A 267 -21.67 1.80 -9.01
N MET A 268 -22.13 0.54 -9.02
CA MET A 268 -23.49 0.19 -8.60
C MET A 268 -23.53 -0.07 -7.09
N ILE A 269 -24.27 0.77 -6.36
CA ILE A 269 -24.56 0.56 -4.94
C ILE A 269 -25.81 -0.33 -4.84
N LYS A 270 -25.71 -1.42 -4.08
CA LYS A 270 -26.81 -2.35 -3.79
C LYS A 270 -27.09 -2.34 -2.29
N LEU A 271 -28.35 -2.08 -1.93
CA LEU A 271 -28.87 -2.26 -0.57
C LEU A 271 -29.41 -3.67 -0.44
N TRP A 272 -29.12 -4.31 0.69
CA TRP A 272 -29.53 -5.69 0.98
C TRP A 272 -30.26 -5.76 2.31
N ASP A 273 -31.27 -6.62 2.36
CA ASP A 273 -32.00 -6.98 3.57
C ASP A 273 -31.89 -8.49 3.81
N THR A 274 -31.36 -8.87 4.96
CA THR A 274 -31.11 -10.25 5.37
C THR A 274 -32.30 -10.92 6.05
N GLU A 275 -33.28 -10.16 6.56
CA GLU A 275 -34.42 -10.66 7.34
C GLU A 275 -35.59 -11.10 6.45
N TYR A 276 -36.10 -10.20 5.59
CA TYR A 276 -37.38 -10.45 4.90
C TYR A 276 -37.26 -11.20 3.58
N SER A 277 -36.10 -11.13 2.92
CA SER A 277 -35.99 -11.65 1.56
C SER A 277 -34.64 -12.23 1.18
N LYS A 278 -33.57 -11.95 1.93
CA LYS A 278 -32.19 -12.27 1.51
C LYS A 278 -31.92 -11.79 0.07
N LYS A 279 -32.55 -10.67 -0.30
CA LYS A 279 -32.51 -10.10 -1.64
C LYS A 279 -32.07 -8.64 -1.58
N CYS A 280 -31.56 -8.20 -2.71
CA CYS A 280 -31.25 -6.81 -2.95
C CYS A 280 -32.56 -6.00 -2.98
N THR A 281 -32.70 -5.06 -2.06
CA THR A 281 -33.89 -4.21 -1.90
C THR A 281 -33.86 -3.02 -2.87
N ALA A 282 -32.69 -2.46 -3.12
CA ALA A 282 -32.52 -1.35 -4.05
C ALA A 282 -31.15 -1.38 -4.74
N LYS A 283 -31.10 -0.79 -5.95
CA LYS A 283 -29.90 -0.65 -6.77
C LYS A 283 -29.80 0.77 -7.30
N TYR A 284 -28.60 1.33 -7.24
CA TYR A 284 -28.33 2.69 -7.67
C TYR A 284 -27.06 2.70 -8.51
N ASP A 285 -27.20 3.04 -9.79
CA ASP A 285 -26.05 3.35 -10.63
C ASP A 285 -25.59 4.76 -10.30
N MET A 286 -24.34 4.87 -9.85
CA MET A 286 -23.74 6.12 -9.43
C MET A 286 -22.86 6.68 -10.53
N GLU A 287 -23.00 7.97 -10.79
CA GLU A 287 -22.07 8.70 -11.64
C GLU A 287 -21.03 9.38 -10.75
N PRO A 288 -19.74 9.37 -11.14
CA PRO A 288 -18.71 10.05 -10.38
C PRO A 288 -19.00 11.56 -10.31
N GLY A 289 -18.73 12.16 -9.14
CA GLY A 289 -18.90 13.58 -8.91
C GLY A 289 -18.14 14.44 -9.92
N ASP A 290 -18.72 15.59 -10.27
CA ASP A 290 -18.19 16.59 -11.23
C ASP A 290 -18.10 16.15 -12.71
N GLY A 291 -18.71 15.03 -13.11
CA GLY A 291 -18.80 14.62 -14.53
C GLY A 291 -17.46 14.28 -15.18
N MET A 292 -16.44 14.01 -14.37
CA MET A 292 -15.08 13.70 -14.82
C MET A 292 -14.88 12.19 -14.96
N THR A 293 -14.07 11.78 -15.94
CA THR A 293 -13.62 10.40 -16.08
C THR A 293 -12.67 10.03 -14.94
N VAL A 294 -13.12 9.15 -14.05
CA VAL A 294 -12.29 8.52 -13.02
C VAL A 294 -11.28 7.56 -13.66
N VAL A 295 -10.07 7.50 -13.12
CA VAL A 295 -8.93 6.76 -13.70
C VAL A 295 -9.06 5.24 -13.48
N ASP A 296 -9.72 4.83 -12.40
CA ASP A 296 -9.97 3.44 -12.04
C ASP A 296 -11.35 3.24 -11.40
N SER A 297 -11.70 2.00 -11.12
CA SER A 297 -13.00 1.64 -10.53
C SER A 297 -13.00 1.72 -9.00
N TRP A 298 -11.96 2.23 -8.33
CA TRP A 298 -11.90 2.16 -6.87
C TRP A 298 -13.04 2.94 -6.21
N SER A 299 -13.63 2.35 -5.18
CA SER A 299 -14.61 3.00 -4.32
C SER A 299 -14.67 2.38 -2.93
N CYS A 300 -15.12 3.18 -1.96
CA CYS A 300 -15.30 2.79 -0.57
C CYS A 300 -16.73 3.14 -0.11
N LEU A 301 -17.33 2.29 0.71
CA LEU A 301 -18.63 2.52 1.35
C LEU A 301 -18.50 2.44 2.86
N GLN A 302 -19.18 3.34 3.57
CA GLN A 302 -19.33 3.32 5.03
C GLN A 302 -20.71 3.83 5.41
N TYR A 303 -21.30 3.30 6.49
CA TYR A 303 -22.47 3.92 7.09
C TYR A 303 -22.03 5.03 8.04
N VAL A 304 -22.66 6.20 7.92
CA VAL A 304 -22.48 7.30 8.88
C VAL A 304 -23.42 7.09 10.06
N ASP A 305 -24.68 6.79 9.76
CA ASP A 305 -25.69 6.45 10.75
C ASP A 305 -26.61 5.35 10.19
N LYS A 306 -27.75 5.10 10.85
CA LYS A 306 -28.70 4.06 10.41
C LYS A 306 -29.27 4.30 9.01
N ASN A 307 -29.43 5.54 8.60
CA ASN A 307 -30.05 5.94 7.35
C ASN A 307 -29.11 6.67 6.39
N THR A 308 -27.90 7.01 6.83
CA THR A 308 -26.97 7.80 6.01
C THR A 308 -25.80 6.93 5.54
N LEU A 309 -25.59 6.91 4.22
CA LEU A 309 -24.50 6.17 3.57
C LEU A 309 -23.48 7.14 2.99
N LEU A 310 -22.20 6.90 3.31
CA LEU A 310 -21.05 7.56 2.71
C LEU A 310 -20.49 6.67 1.60
N TRP A 311 -20.35 7.24 0.41
CA TRP A 311 -19.65 6.65 -0.72
C TRP A 311 -18.49 7.54 -1.13
N VAL A 312 -17.34 6.94 -1.35
CA VAL A 312 -16.13 7.66 -1.77
C VAL A 312 -15.62 7.03 -3.06
N ASP A 313 -15.39 7.87 -4.06
CA ASP A 313 -14.66 7.51 -5.28
C ASP A 313 -13.31 8.26 -5.31
N ARG A 314 -12.53 8.15 -6.38
CA ARG A 314 -11.22 8.84 -6.48
C ARG A 314 -11.31 10.37 -6.46
N CYS A 315 -12.48 10.94 -6.69
CA CYS A 315 -12.71 12.37 -6.93
C CYS A 315 -13.37 13.05 -5.72
N CYS A 316 -14.45 12.47 -5.21
CA CYS A 316 -15.36 13.08 -4.25
C CYS A 316 -15.84 12.10 -3.18
N LEU A 317 -16.29 12.66 -2.07
CA LEU A 317 -17.10 11.98 -1.07
C LEU A 317 -18.56 12.35 -1.30
N HIS A 318 -19.45 11.38 -1.22
CA HIS A 318 -20.87 11.56 -1.45
C HIS A 318 -21.65 10.99 -0.27
N ILE A 319 -22.60 11.78 0.22
CA ILE A 319 -23.49 11.37 1.31
C ILE A 319 -24.90 11.24 0.76
N PHE A 320 -25.57 10.17 1.19
CA PHE A 320 -26.93 9.88 0.81
C PHE A 320 -27.77 9.50 2.02
N ASP A 321 -29.00 9.98 2.05
CA ASP A 321 -30.04 9.42 2.91
C ASP A 321 -30.70 8.24 2.17
N ILE A 322 -30.67 7.04 2.74
CA ILE A 322 -31.28 5.85 2.13
C ILE A 322 -32.82 5.92 2.09
N ARG A 323 -33.44 6.82 2.86
CA ARG A 323 -34.89 7.01 2.92
C ARG A 323 -35.41 7.86 1.77
N ALA A 324 -34.63 8.86 1.36
CA ALA A 324 -34.90 9.69 0.20
C ALA A 324 -34.02 9.17 -0.94
N GLY A 325 -34.56 8.27 -1.78
CA GLY A 325 -33.77 7.45 -2.71
C GLY A 325 -32.51 8.13 -3.29
N LEU A 326 -31.37 7.41 -3.30
CA LEU A 326 -29.98 7.95 -3.39
C LEU A 326 -29.65 8.91 -4.57
N ARG A 327 -30.57 9.13 -5.51
CA ARG A 327 -30.40 10.04 -6.66
C ARG A 327 -30.90 11.45 -6.41
N GLU A 328 -31.83 11.66 -5.48
CA GLU A 328 -32.52 12.95 -5.33
C GLU A 328 -31.77 13.94 -4.41
N GLU A 329 -30.98 13.46 -3.45
CA GLU A 329 -30.22 14.31 -2.50
C GLU A 329 -28.78 13.82 -2.35
N GLN A 330 -27.93 14.15 -3.34
CA GLN A 330 -26.48 13.91 -3.24
C GLN A 330 -25.79 15.18 -2.77
N LEU A 331 -25.06 15.11 -1.66
CA LEU A 331 -24.16 16.18 -1.24
C LEU A 331 -22.71 15.77 -1.53
N PRO A 332 -22.13 16.16 -2.68
CA PRO A 332 -20.75 15.84 -3.00
C PRO A 332 -19.78 16.83 -2.31
N TRP A 333 -18.78 16.28 -1.62
CA TRP A 333 -17.64 17.01 -1.08
C TRP A 333 -16.39 16.68 -1.90
N CYS A 334 -15.92 17.62 -2.70
CA CYS A 334 -14.75 17.45 -3.57
C CYS A 334 -13.52 18.18 -3.01
N PRO A 335 -12.47 17.48 -2.55
CA PRO A 335 -11.22 18.10 -2.09
C PRO A 335 -10.29 18.51 -3.24
N ARG A 336 -10.67 18.33 -4.51
CA ARG A 336 -9.78 18.56 -5.66
C ARG A 336 -9.11 19.94 -5.72
N LYS A 337 -9.80 20.99 -5.25
CA LYS A 337 -9.23 22.35 -5.17
C LYS A 337 -8.13 22.48 -4.12
N LEU A 338 -8.07 21.54 -3.18
CA LEU A 338 -7.10 21.46 -2.08
C LEU A 338 -5.97 20.46 -2.38
N MET A 339 -6.20 19.53 -3.32
CA MET A 339 -5.29 18.44 -3.66
C MET A 339 -4.28 18.83 -4.73
N GLU A 340 -3.15 18.13 -4.73
CA GLU A 340 -2.19 18.21 -5.83
C GLU A 340 -2.72 17.50 -7.09
N THR A 341 -2.21 17.87 -8.26
CA THR A 341 -2.70 17.31 -9.55
C THR A 341 -2.50 15.80 -9.71
N CYS A 342 -1.52 15.23 -9.01
CA CYS A 342 -1.22 13.81 -8.99
C CYS A 342 -1.99 13.04 -7.91
N GLU A 343 -2.70 13.73 -7.02
CA GLU A 343 -3.39 13.10 -5.91
C GLU A 343 -4.76 12.57 -6.29
N GLN A 344 -5.12 11.50 -5.62
CA GLN A 344 -6.43 10.88 -5.69
C GLN A 344 -6.84 10.44 -4.30
N LEU A 345 -8.14 10.43 -4.05
CA LEU A 345 -8.69 9.85 -2.83
C LEU A 345 -8.34 8.35 -2.78
N SER A 346 -7.93 7.88 -1.59
CA SER A 346 -7.47 6.50 -1.39
C SER A 346 -8.16 5.77 -0.26
N TYR A 347 -8.68 6.50 0.74
CA TYR A 347 -9.47 5.92 1.84
C TYR A 347 -10.17 7.02 2.67
N VAL A 348 -11.04 6.61 3.59
CA VAL A 348 -11.69 7.50 4.56
C VAL A 348 -11.78 6.81 5.92
N VAL A 349 -11.55 7.56 6.98
CA VAL A 349 -11.62 7.08 8.37
C VAL A 349 -12.63 7.94 9.13
N PRO A 350 -13.70 7.37 9.70
CA PRO A 350 -14.63 8.12 10.55
C PRO A 350 -13.95 8.48 11.87
N SER A 351 -14.34 9.62 12.46
CA SER A 351 -13.93 9.95 13.82
C SER A 351 -14.61 9.03 14.83
N SER A 352 -13.88 8.68 15.86
CA SER A 352 -14.34 7.96 17.05
C SER A 352 -15.00 8.87 18.10
N LEU A 353 -14.81 10.19 18.00
CA LEU A 353 -15.37 11.16 18.95
C LEU A 353 -16.56 11.95 18.38
N ARG A 354 -16.66 12.12 17.06
CA ARG A 354 -17.72 12.90 16.40
C ARG A 354 -18.23 12.21 15.15
N ASP A 355 -19.54 11.95 15.08
CA ASP A 355 -20.17 11.26 13.94
C ASP A 355 -20.15 12.11 12.65
N GLU A 356 -20.09 13.43 12.77
CA GLU A 356 -20.06 14.37 11.64
C GLU A 356 -18.66 14.60 11.05
N LEU A 357 -17.62 13.98 11.62
CA LEU A 357 -16.23 14.20 11.21
C LEU A 357 -15.62 12.98 10.51
N PHE A 358 -15.00 13.25 9.35
CA PHE A 358 -14.30 12.25 8.56
C PHE A 358 -12.87 12.70 8.22
N TYR A 359 -11.93 11.78 8.37
CA TYR A 359 -10.56 11.92 7.90
C TYR A 359 -10.45 11.35 6.49
N THR A 360 -10.44 12.25 5.52
CA THR A 360 -10.33 11.95 4.09
C THR A 360 -8.87 11.77 3.70
N LEU A 361 -8.52 10.66 3.06
CA LEU A 361 -7.14 10.30 2.78
C LEU A 361 -6.86 10.29 1.28
N THR A 362 -5.70 10.82 0.91
CA THR A 362 -5.17 10.85 -0.46
C THR A 362 -3.81 10.16 -0.51
N SER A 363 -3.22 10.09 -1.70
CA SER A 363 -1.88 9.54 -1.88
C SER A 363 -0.75 10.28 -1.16
N HIS A 364 -0.94 11.55 -0.77
CA HIS A 364 0.11 12.34 -0.09
C HIS A 364 -0.38 13.07 1.16
N HIS A 365 -1.67 13.40 1.24
CA HIS A 365 -2.26 14.19 2.31
C HIS A 365 -3.43 13.49 2.99
N ALA A 366 -3.67 13.86 4.24
CA ALA A 366 -4.91 13.62 4.96
C ALA A 366 -5.65 14.95 5.15
N PHE A 367 -6.97 14.91 5.16
CA PHE A 367 -7.83 16.08 5.36
C PHE A 367 -8.89 15.77 6.40
N SER A 368 -9.25 16.74 7.24
CA SER A 368 -10.47 16.67 8.04
C SER A 368 -11.62 17.32 7.32
N LEU A 369 -12.72 16.59 7.23
CA LEU A 369 -14.00 17.01 6.67
C LEU A 369 -15.06 16.92 7.76
N ASP A 370 -15.56 18.06 8.23
CA ASP A 370 -16.80 18.08 9.01
C ASP A 370 -17.97 18.35 8.05
N LEU A 371 -19.01 17.54 8.14
CA LEU A 371 -20.16 17.63 7.23
C LEU A 371 -20.93 18.95 7.34
N ARG A 372 -20.78 19.68 8.44
CA ARG A 372 -21.48 20.94 8.70
C ARG A 372 -20.78 22.14 8.05
N PHE A 373 -19.46 22.11 7.92
CA PHE A 373 -18.66 23.26 7.47
C PHE A 373 -17.63 22.98 6.37
N GLY A 374 -17.40 21.71 6.03
CA GLY A 374 -16.51 21.27 4.97
C GLY A 374 -15.08 21.02 5.43
N PHE A 375 -14.15 20.99 4.48
CA PHE A 375 -12.73 20.77 4.77
C PHE A 375 -12.12 21.93 5.56
N TYR A 376 -11.38 21.60 6.61
CA TYR A 376 -10.83 22.61 7.52
C TYR A 376 -9.41 22.33 8.01
N GLN A 377 -8.91 21.09 7.86
CA GLN A 377 -7.56 20.72 8.26
C GLN A 377 -6.89 19.86 7.20
N ARG A 378 -5.57 19.99 7.06
CA ARG A 378 -4.71 19.19 6.16
C ARG A 378 -3.44 18.75 6.88
N TRP A 379 -3.01 17.52 6.60
CA TRP A 379 -1.71 16.97 7.00
C TRP A 379 -1.00 16.39 5.78
N THR A 380 0.34 16.37 5.82
CA THR A 380 1.14 15.49 4.97
C THR A 380 1.48 14.24 5.77
N HIS A 381 0.97 13.08 5.37
CA HIS A 381 1.02 11.86 6.21
C HIS A 381 2.34 11.07 6.06
N MET A 382 3.33 11.53 5.29
CA MET A 382 4.69 10.93 5.23
C MET A 382 4.83 9.51 4.66
N MET A 383 3.79 8.90 4.11
CA MET A 383 3.87 7.52 3.59
C MET A 383 4.23 7.51 2.11
N ALA A 384 5.06 6.55 1.69
CA ALA A 384 5.48 6.42 0.30
C ALA A 384 4.38 5.84 -0.60
N SER A 385 3.49 5.02 -0.02
CA SER A 385 2.34 4.43 -0.69
C SER A 385 1.02 5.01 -0.14
N PRO A 386 -0.05 5.11 -0.95
CA PRO A 386 -1.33 5.65 -0.50
C PRO A 386 -1.93 4.86 0.68
N PRO A 387 -2.56 5.54 1.67
CA PRO A 387 -3.33 4.89 2.71
C PRO A 387 -4.46 4.04 2.15
N LEU A 388 -4.60 2.83 2.70
CA LEU A 388 -5.62 1.83 2.38
C LEU A 388 -6.42 1.40 3.61
N LEU A 389 -5.79 1.58 4.77
CA LEU A 389 -6.19 1.07 6.06
C LEU A 389 -6.13 2.23 7.05
N GLY A 390 -7.03 2.24 8.02
CA GLY A 390 -6.96 3.21 9.09
C GLY A 390 -8.13 3.11 10.05
N PHE A 391 -7.91 3.63 11.24
CA PHE A 391 -8.91 3.78 12.29
C PHE A 391 -8.64 5.08 13.05
N ALA A 392 -9.67 5.58 13.72
CA ALA A 392 -9.54 6.62 14.73
C ALA A 392 -9.97 6.06 16.09
N GLN A 393 -9.30 6.47 17.15
CA GLN A 393 -9.58 6.01 18.50
C GLN A 393 -9.37 7.13 19.51
N ALA A 394 -10.33 7.30 20.41
CA ALA A 394 -10.23 8.23 21.54
C ALA A 394 -9.14 7.79 22.51
N MET A 395 -8.31 8.74 22.95
CA MET A 395 -7.21 8.57 23.90
C MET A 395 -7.37 9.58 25.04
N GLY A 396 -8.26 9.26 25.98
CA GLY A 396 -8.76 10.21 26.98
C GLY A 396 -10.04 10.91 26.51
N GLN A 397 -10.38 12.05 27.12
CA GLN A 397 -11.63 12.77 26.82
C GLN A 397 -11.53 13.67 25.58
N ASP A 398 -10.36 14.30 25.38
CA ASP A 398 -10.19 15.39 24.42
C ASP A 398 -9.15 15.08 23.34
N ARG A 399 -8.71 13.83 23.20
CA ARG A 399 -7.72 13.47 22.18
C ARG A 399 -8.19 12.31 21.35
N GLU A 400 -7.92 12.43 20.06
CA GLU A 400 -8.18 11.40 19.08
C GLU A 400 -6.88 11.04 18.35
N VAL A 401 -6.58 9.76 18.32
CA VAL A 401 -5.44 9.20 17.61
C VAL A 401 -5.95 8.55 16.33
N ILE A 402 -5.40 8.99 15.20
CA ILE A 402 -5.75 8.49 13.87
C ILE A 402 -4.55 7.70 13.36
N CYS A 403 -4.72 6.40 13.18
CA CYS A 403 -3.67 5.53 12.67
C CYS A 403 -3.96 5.16 11.22
N LEU A 404 -2.96 5.34 10.36
CA LEU A 404 -3.03 5.12 8.92
C LEU A 404 -2.04 4.03 8.52
N GLY A 405 -2.44 3.16 7.59
CA GLY A 405 -1.60 2.10 7.04
C GLY A 405 -1.66 2.09 5.51
N SER A 406 -0.50 1.94 4.89
CA SER A 406 -0.38 1.67 3.45
C SER A 406 -0.23 0.18 3.18
N GLN A 407 -0.13 -0.22 1.91
CA GLN A 407 0.20 -1.61 1.56
C GLN A 407 1.59 -2.02 2.07
N MET A 408 2.51 -1.08 2.29
CA MET A 408 3.82 -1.37 2.87
C MET A 408 3.71 -1.53 4.38
N LEU A 409 4.17 -2.65 4.95
CA LEU A 409 4.07 -2.91 6.39
C LEU A 409 4.92 -1.96 7.25
N SER A 410 5.90 -1.29 6.64
CA SER A 410 6.68 -0.22 7.27
C SER A 410 5.95 1.11 7.37
N ASP A 411 4.95 1.35 6.53
CA ASP A 411 4.29 2.64 6.38
C ASP A 411 3.04 2.66 7.25
N CYS A 412 3.24 2.79 8.56
CA CYS A 412 2.18 3.01 9.53
C CYS A 412 2.40 4.34 10.24
N VAL A 413 1.47 5.28 10.04
CA VAL A 413 1.60 6.66 10.53
C VAL A 413 0.48 6.98 11.49
N VAL A 414 0.83 7.74 12.53
CA VAL A 414 -0.11 8.23 13.52
C VAL A 414 -0.21 9.74 13.44
N LEU A 415 -1.45 10.21 13.38
CA LEU A 415 -1.84 11.61 13.53
C LEU A 415 -2.58 11.77 14.87
N VAL A 416 -2.49 12.94 15.47
CA VAL A 416 -3.17 13.25 16.73
C VAL A 416 -3.93 14.55 16.60
N ASN A 417 -5.20 14.50 16.97
CA ASN A 417 -6.06 15.67 17.14
C ASN A 417 -6.38 15.87 18.62
N GLU A 418 -6.24 17.09 19.09
CA GLU A 418 -6.78 17.54 20.38
C GLU A 418 -8.08 18.29 20.13
N TRP A 419 -9.08 18.09 20.97
CA TRP A 419 -10.40 18.69 20.84
C TRP A 419 -10.56 19.79 21.88
N ARG A 420 -10.94 20.97 21.42
CA ARG A 420 -11.31 22.11 22.28
C ARG A 420 -12.77 22.46 21.99
N GLY A 421 -13.69 21.73 22.61
CA GLY A 421 -15.12 21.84 22.32
C GLY A 421 -15.47 21.18 20.99
N GLU A 422 -15.96 21.95 20.01
CA GLU A 422 -16.35 21.45 18.68
C GLU A 422 -15.21 21.51 17.66
N GLU A 423 -14.11 22.18 17.96
CA GLU A 423 -12.99 22.35 17.04
C GLU A 423 -11.86 21.36 17.36
N ALA A 424 -11.38 20.67 16.32
CA ALA A 424 -10.21 19.79 16.40
C ALA A 424 -8.94 20.55 15.99
N GLU A 425 -7.89 20.39 16.79
CA GLU A 425 -6.58 20.99 16.59
C GLU A 425 -5.50 19.90 16.58
N SER A 426 -4.80 19.73 15.45
CA SER A 426 -3.53 18.98 15.43
C SER A 426 -2.36 19.93 15.62
N LEU A 427 -1.75 19.82 16.80
CA LEU A 427 -0.52 20.51 17.16
C LEU A 427 0.72 19.61 17.00
N TYR A 428 0.50 18.31 16.75
CA TYR A 428 1.52 17.27 16.77
C TYR A 428 1.96 16.86 15.38
N LYS A 429 3.26 16.61 15.22
CA LYS A 429 3.78 16.09 13.95
C LYS A 429 3.26 14.66 13.69
N PRO A 430 2.86 14.34 12.45
CA PRO A 430 2.71 12.96 11.99
C PRO A 430 3.93 12.13 12.38
N THR A 431 3.70 10.93 12.90
CA THR A 431 4.77 10.06 13.40
C THR A 431 4.66 8.68 12.78
N ILE A 432 5.75 8.21 12.15
CA ILE A 432 5.86 6.84 11.64
C ILE A 432 6.17 5.92 12.82
N LEU A 433 5.36 4.87 12.96
CA LEU A 433 5.56 3.86 13.99
C LEU A 433 6.61 2.82 13.58
N PRO A 434 7.40 2.29 14.54
CA PRO A 434 8.34 1.21 14.26
C PRO A 434 7.71 0.02 13.51
N PRO A 435 8.38 -0.55 12.49
CA PRO A 435 7.88 -1.71 11.74
C PRO A 435 8.14 -3.04 12.48
N PRO A 436 7.36 -4.12 12.21
CA PRO A 436 7.58 -5.45 12.78
C PRO A 436 9.01 -5.98 12.64
N ALA A 437 9.69 -5.65 11.53
CA ALA A 437 11.08 -6.00 11.29
C ALA A 437 12.04 -5.44 12.36
N ARG A 438 11.72 -4.29 12.98
CA ARG A 438 12.53 -3.69 14.04
C ARG A 438 12.44 -4.50 15.34
N GLY A 439 11.25 -4.97 15.70
CA GLY A 439 11.07 -5.85 16.86
C GLY A 439 11.85 -7.16 16.69
N LEU A 440 11.76 -7.80 15.51
CA LEU A 440 12.52 -9.00 15.19
C LEU A 440 14.05 -8.77 15.28
N HIS A 441 14.53 -7.61 14.82
CA HIS A 441 15.94 -7.28 14.91
C HIS A 441 16.44 -7.20 16.36
N LEU A 442 15.66 -6.58 17.26
CA LEU A 442 16.01 -6.51 18.69
C LEU A 442 15.98 -7.89 19.34
N ALA A 443 14.99 -8.73 19.02
CA ALA A 443 14.95 -10.11 19.51
C ALA A 443 16.19 -10.91 19.07
N ARG A 444 16.67 -10.70 17.83
CA ARG A 444 17.90 -11.31 17.32
C ARG A 444 19.16 -10.81 18.02
N GLN A 445 19.23 -9.52 18.34
CA GLN A 445 20.35 -8.97 19.13
C GLN A 445 20.43 -9.61 20.52
N GLN A 446 19.29 -10.04 21.06
CA GLN A 446 19.20 -10.77 22.34
C GLN A 446 19.30 -12.30 22.18
N GLY A 447 19.59 -12.82 20.98
CA GLY A 447 19.82 -14.25 20.72
C GLY A 447 18.58 -15.09 20.38
N HIS A 448 17.42 -14.47 20.18
CA HIS A 448 16.16 -15.15 19.81
C HIS A 448 15.86 -15.02 18.31
N CYS A 449 14.99 -15.90 17.77
CA CYS A 449 14.46 -15.80 16.39
C CYS A 449 15.53 -15.67 15.27
N LEU A 450 16.59 -16.49 15.36
CA LEU A 450 17.74 -16.43 14.44
C LEU A 450 17.46 -16.98 13.03
N ASP A 451 16.29 -17.56 12.77
CA ASP A 451 15.93 -18.05 11.44
C ASP A 451 15.86 -16.89 10.45
N PRO A 452 16.66 -16.89 9.36
CA PRO A 452 16.68 -15.81 8.39
C PRO A 452 15.35 -15.65 7.67
N THR A 453 14.54 -16.70 7.50
CA THR A 453 13.26 -16.65 6.77
C THR A 453 12.21 -15.77 7.44
N LEU A 454 12.33 -15.53 8.75
CA LEU A 454 11.40 -14.69 9.52
C LEU A 454 11.41 -13.23 9.04
N ILE A 455 12.54 -12.74 8.51
CA ILE A 455 12.60 -11.34 8.02
C ILE A 455 11.62 -11.12 6.87
N GLN A 456 11.50 -12.11 5.98
CA GLN A 456 10.62 -12.04 4.81
C GLN A 456 9.15 -12.00 5.20
N ARG A 457 8.79 -12.40 6.42
CA ARG A 457 7.42 -12.32 6.95
C ARG A 457 7.13 -10.94 7.53
N CYS A 458 8.12 -10.33 8.17
CA CYS A 458 8.05 -8.98 8.73
C CYS A 458 8.19 -7.85 7.69
N THR A 459 8.41 -8.17 6.42
CA THR A 459 8.53 -7.20 5.31
C THR A 459 7.42 -7.34 4.26
N GLN A 460 6.51 -8.30 4.42
CA GLN A 460 5.38 -8.45 3.47
C GLN A 460 4.38 -7.33 3.63
N SER A 461 3.54 -7.14 2.61
CA SER A 461 2.53 -6.09 2.62
C SER A 461 1.59 -6.18 3.82
N MET A 462 1.16 -5.02 4.31
CA MET A 462 0.10 -4.92 5.30
C MET A 462 -1.24 -5.16 4.62
N THR A 463 -2.05 -6.05 5.20
CA THR A 463 -3.42 -6.32 4.72
C THR A 463 -4.48 -5.90 5.72
N GLY A 464 -4.12 -5.64 6.98
CA GLY A 464 -5.06 -5.25 8.01
C GLY A 464 -4.43 -4.35 9.08
N LEU A 465 -5.23 -3.42 9.60
CA LEU A 465 -4.87 -2.49 10.66
C LEU A 465 -6.11 -2.28 11.54
N SER A 466 -5.98 -2.48 12.84
CA SER A 466 -7.06 -2.33 13.82
C SER A 466 -6.50 -1.81 15.14
N CYS A 467 -7.37 -1.40 16.06
CA CYS A 467 -7.00 -1.06 17.43
C CYS A 467 -7.74 -1.91 18.46
N LEU A 468 -7.10 -2.06 19.62
CA LEU A 468 -7.70 -2.54 20.85
C LEU A 468 -7.45 -1.48 21.93
N PRO A 469 -8.49 -0.79 22.44
CA PRO A 469 -8.30 0.18 23.52
C PRO A 469 -7.91 -0.53 24.83
N ILE A 470 -6.96 0.06 25.54
CA ILE A 470 -6.47 -0.37 26.87
C ILE A 470 -6.59 0.80 27.85
N ASP A 471 -6.63 0.54 29.16
CA ASP A 471 -6.93 1.57 30.17
C ASP A 471 -6.07 2.84 30.07
N ASN A 472 -4.79 2.70 29.71
CA ASN A 472 -3.82 3.79 29.63
C ASN A 472 -3.30 4.04 28.20
N GLY A 473 -4.03 3.60 27.17
CA GLY A 473 -3.53 3.70 25.80
C GLY A 473 -4.32 2.95 24.74
N ILE A 474 -3.66 2.64 23.64
CA ILE A 474 -4.20 1.77 22.59
C ILE A 474 -3.15 0.76 22.14
N GLU A 475 -3.61 -0.44 21.82
CA GLU A 475 -2.84 -1.45 21.11
C GLU A 475 -3.15 -1.37 19.62
N VAL A 476 -2.15 -0.96 18.83
CA VAL A 476 -2.20 -0.95 17.37
C VAL A 476 -1.87 -2.35 16.88
N VAL A 477 -2.81 -2.96 16.17
CA VAL A 477 -2.69 -4.32 15.65
C VAL A 477 -2.54 -4.27 14.14
N ARG A 478 -1.45 -4.87 13.63
CA ARG A 478 -1.13 -4.94 12.20
C ARG A 478 -1.14 -6.38 11.73
N GLN A 479 -1.68 -6.59 10.54
CA GLN A 479 -1.68 -7.88 9.87
C GLN A 479 -0.85 -7.83 8.59
N SER A 480 0.05 -8.78 8.41
CA SER A 480 0.81 -8.98 7.16
C SER A 480 0.07 -9.88 6.17
N ALA A 481 0.53 -9.91 4.92
CA ALA A 481 0.02 -10.80 3.86
C ALA A 481 0.14 -12.30 4.17
N THR A 482 1.07 -12.70 5.07
CA THR A 482 1.15 -14.06 5.62
C THR A 482 0.05 -14.38 6.60
N SER A 483 -0.75 -13.39 7.02
CA SER A 483 -1.68 -13.46 8.15
C SER A 483 -1.01 -13.50 9.52
N ASP A 484 0.27 -13.10 9.63
CA ASP A 484 0.88 -12.85 10.93
C ASP A 484 0.34 -11.54 11.50
N ILE A 485 0.13 -11.53 12.82
CA ILE A 485 -0.44 -10.39 13.53
C ILE A 485 0.61 -9.87 14.51
N PHE A 486 0.87 -8.58 14.45
CA PHE A 486 1.78 -7.87 15.35
C PHE A 486 1.00 -6.82 16.13
N VAL A 487 1.26 -6.72 17.43
CA VAL A 487 0.67 -5.72 18.32
C VAL A 487 1.74 -4.75 18.80
N GLN A 488 1.37 -3.47 18.90
CA GLN A 488 2.23 -2.40 19.36
C GLN A 488 1.45 -1.48 20.28
N GLN A 489 1.97 -1.22 21.48
CA GLN A 489 1.31 -0.37 22.46
C GLN A 489 1.68 1.10 22.24
N LEU A 490 0.67 1.97 22.29
CA LEU A 490 0.80 3.42 22.36
C LEU A 490 0.25 3.88 23.70
N THR A 491 1.12 4.39 24.57
CA THR A 491 0.75 4.80 25.93
C THR A 491 1.33 6.17 26.25
N THR A 492 0.79 6.83 27.27
CA THR A 492 1.34 8.09 27.80
C THR A 492 2.56 7.87 28.69
N LEU A 493 2.79 6.64 29.14
CA LEU A 493 3.92 6.26 29.99
C LEU A 493 5.18 6.10 29.14
N GLN A 494 6.34 6.50 29.68
CA GLN A 494 7.61 6.25 29.00
C GLN A 494 7.89 4.75 28.96
N THR A 495 7.89 4.17 27.76
CA THR A 495 8.36 2.81 27.52
C THR A 495 9.81 2.86 27.06
N ASN A 496 10.64 1.93 27.56
CA ASN A 496 12.00 1.80 27.08
C ASN A 496 11.97 1.14 25.69
N THR A 497 12.15 1.94 24.64
CA THR A 497 12.11 1.46 23.25
C THR A 497 13.43 0.84 22.80
N ALA A 498 14.47 0.83 23.63
CA ALA A 498 15.79 0.34 23.25
C ALA A 498 15.93 -1.18 23.38
N GLN A 499 15.11 -1.82 24.23
CA GLN A 499 15.20 -3.25 24.53
C GLN A 499 13.82 -3.86 24.65
N LEU A 500 13.70 -5.14 24.25
CA LEU A 500 12.50 -5.93 24.49
C LEU A 500 12.50 -6.45 25.93
N THR A 501 11.32 -6.51 26.52
CA THR A 501 11.05 -7.17 27.81
C THR A 501 11.03 -8.69 27.65
N ASP A 502 11.18 -9.41 28.77
CA ASP A 502 11.15 -10.89 28.77
C ASP A 502 9.84 -11.45 28.20
N LYS A 503 8.71 -10.78 28.45
CA LYS A 503 7.40 -11.16 27.90
C LYS A 503 7.34 -11.00 26.39
N GLU A 504 7.92 -9.93 25.86
CA GLU A 504 8.00 -9.67 24.42
C GLU A 504 8.93 -10.68 23.74
N LEU A 505 10.05 -11.04 24.38
CA LEU A 505 10.95 -12.10 23.93
C LEU A 505 10.29 -13.47 23.93
N GLU A 506 9.48 -13.77 24.96
CA GLU A 506 8.67 -14.99 25.01
C GLU A 506 7.72 -15.04 23.82
N ALA A 507 6.98 -13.95 23.54
CA ALA A 507 6.07 -13.88 22.40
C ALA A 507 6.77 -14.16 21.05
N PHE A 508 7.95 -13.57 20.83
CA PHE A 508 8.78 -13.87 19.65
C PHE A 508 9.20 -15.34 19.61
N SER A 509 9.62 -15.90 20.74
CA SER A 509 10.04 -17.29 20.85
C SER A 509 8.88 -18.25 20.56
N GLU A 510 7.68 -17.96 21.06
CA GLU A 510 6.47 -18.71 20.75
C GLU A 510 6.08 -18.62 19.28
N TRP A 511 6.17 -17.41 18.72
CA TRP A 511 5.91 -17.17 17.31
C TRP A 511 6.87 -17.96 16.42
N CYS A 512 8.17 -18.08 16.74
CA CYS A 512 9.11 -18.81 15.89
C CYS A 512 9.11 -20.34 16.08
N LYS A 513 8.50 -20.89 17.14
CA LYS A 513 8.48 -22.36 17.39
C LYS A 513 8.08 -23.19 16.15
N PRO A 514 7.05 -22.84 15.35
CA PRO A 514 6.63 -23.65 14.21
C PRO A 514 7.61 -23.67 13.02
N THR A 515 8.55 -22.73 12.89
CA THR A 515 9.54 -22.81 11.80
C THR A 515 10.55 -23.94 12.03
N LEU A 516 10.83 -24.28 13.30
CA LEU A 516 11.69 -25.40 13.68
C LEU A 516 11.12 -26.76 13.27
N THR A 517 9.80 -26.89 13.16
CA THR A 517 9.12 -28.11 12.68
C THR A 517 8.99 -28.12 11.16
N LEU A 518 8.69 -26.98 10.52
CA LEU A 518 8.64 -26.86 9.05
C LEU A 518 9.97 -27.16 8.34
N GLN A 519 11.11 -26.86 8.97
CA GLN A 519 12.43 -27.22 8.41
C GLN A 519 12.72 -28.73 8.45
N ARG A 520 12.02 -29.50 9.31
CA ARG A 520 12.20 -30.96 9.43
C ARG A 520 11.33 -31.76 8.46
N ASP A 521 10.27 -31.16 7.92
CA ASP A 521 9.48 -31.71 6.81
C ASP A 521 10.18 -31.46 5.46
N SER A 522 11.51 -31.54 5.44
CA SER A 522 12.27 -31.69 4.21
C SER A 522 11.83 -33.01 3.56
N THR A 523 10.80 -32.92 2.71
CA THR A 523 10.50 -33.91 1.68
C THR A 523 11.83 -34.40 1.14
N SER A 524 12.13 -35.69 1.31
CA SER A 524 13.37 -36.30 0.81
C SER A 524 13.61 -35.74 -0.58
N LEU A 525 14.70 -35.02 -0.80
CA LEU A 525 15.03 -34.48 -2.11
C LEU A 525 15.04 -35.66 -3.09
N LYS A 526 13.98 -35.80 -3.87
CA LYS A 526 13.92 -36.80 -4.94
C LYS A 526 14.68 -36.16 -6.07
N VAL A 527 15.86 -36.71 -6.36
CA VAL A 527 16.61 -36.36 -7.56
C VAL A 527 15.69 -36.57 -8.74
N SER A 528 15.24 -35.46 -9.36
CA SER A 528 14.28 -35.50 -10.46
C SER A 528 14.90 -36.16 -11.69
N GLU A 529 16.18 -35.91 -11.91
CA GLU A 529 16.94 -36.47 -13.02
C GLU A 529 18.44 -36.32 -12.73
N VAL A 530 19.23 -37.39 -12.96
CA VAL A 530 20.68 -37.31 -12.98
C VAL A 530 21.09 -37.22 -14.44
N VAL A 531 21.41 -36.02 -14.92
CA VAL A 531 21.87 -35.83 -16.30
C VAL A 531 23.38 -35.98 -16.35
N ASN A 532 23.85 -36.92 -17.17
CA ASN A 532 25.27 -37.13 -17.40
C ASN A 532 25.80 -36.03 -18.35
N LEU A 533 26.54 -35.06 -17.80
CA LEU A 533 27.15 -33.97 -18.56
C LEU A 533 28.47 -34.36 -19.26
N SER A 534 28.93 -35.61 -19.12
CA SER A 534 30.15 -36.10 -19.80
C SER A 534 30.17 -35.87 -21.32
N PRO A 535 29.06 -36.00 -22.07
CA PRO A 535 29.04 -35.71 -23.51
C PRO A 535 29.30 -34.23 -23.80
N ILE A 536 28.74 -33.32 -23.01
CA ILE A 536 28.97 -31.87 -23.15
C ILE A 536 30.42 -31.53 -22.80
N LEU A 537 30.95 -32.15 -21.74
CA LEU A 537 32.36 -31.99 -21.36
C LEU A 537 33.31 -32.50 -22.46
N LYS A 538 32.97 -33.61 -23.12
CA LYS A 538 33.72 -34.13 -24.28
C LYS A 538 33.64 -33.22 -25.50
N VAL A 539 32.51 -32.54 -25.72
CA VAL A 539 32.36 -31.55 -26.79
C VAL A 539 33.17 -30.29 -26.49
N LEU A 540 33.18 -29.84 -25.23
CA LEU A 540 33.98 -28.69 -24.80
C LEU A 540 35.49 -28.98 -24.80
N ASN A 541 35.89 -30.22 -24.49
CA ASN A 541 37.29 -30.64 -24.47
C ASN A 541 37.81 -31.12 -25.84
N ASN A 542 36.95 -31.26 -26.84
CA ASN A 542 37.38 -31.51 -28.22
C ASN A 542 37.89 -30.21 -28.83
N THR A 543 39.19 -29.96 -28.70
CA THR A 543 39.96 -28.87 -29.31
C THR A 543 40.03 -28.94 -30.85
N SER A 544 39.27 -29.83 -31.50
CA SER A 544 39.29 -30.07 -32.94
C SER A 544 38.08 -29.53 -33.69
N ILE A 545 37.22 -28.71 -33.06
CA ILE A 545 36.25 -27.90 -33.83
C ILE A 545 37.02 -26.70 -34.38
N PRO A 546 37.25 -26.60 -35.71
CA PRO A 546 37.84 -25.40 -36.26
C PRO A 546 36.83 -24.27 -36.07
N LEU A 547 37.14 -23.33 -35.17
CA LEU A 547 36.47 -22.03 -35.17
C LEU A 547 36.70 -21.42 -36.56
N THR A 548 35.71 -21.55 -37.44
CA THR A 548 35.61 -20.69 -38.59
C THR A 548 35.31 -19.30 -38.04
N LYS A 549 36.38 -18.56 -37.74
CA LYS A 549 36.29 -17.13 -37.51
C LYS A 549 35.88 -16.51 -38.83
N THR A 550 34.58 -16.42 -39.10
CA THR A 550 34.05 -15.35 -39.94
C THR A 550 34.26 -14.07 -39.15
N VAL A 551 35.47 -13.53 -39.26
CA VAL A 551 35.76 -12.13 -38.93
C VAL A 551 35.04 -11.32 -39.99
N GLU A 552 33.75 -11.06 -39.78
CA GLU A 552 33.28 -9.74 -40.18
C GLU A 552 34.01 -8.75 -39.30
N GLU A 553 34.74 -7.83 -39.91
CA GLU A 553 35.38 -6.68 -39.26
C GLU A 553 34.30 -5.73 -38.70
N GLY A 554 33.56 -6.21 -37.69
CA GLY A 554 32.84 -5.38 -36.77
C GLY A 554 33.86 -4.64 -35.93
N ARG A 555 33.97 -3.32 -36.16
CA ARG A 555 34.78 -2.37 -35.38
C ARG A 555 34.90 -2.82 -33.92
N LYS A 556 36.13 -3.09 -33.47
CA LYS A 556 36.48 -3.30 -32.06
C LYS A 556 35.99 -2.13 -31.24
N ARG A 557 34.75 -2.20 -30.72
CA ARG A 557 34.40 -1.51 -29.48
C ARG A 557 34.91 -2.41 -28.38
N GLY A 558 35.83 -1.90 -27.57
CA GLY A 558 36.20 -2.55 -26.31
C GLY A 558 34.92 -2.94 -25.58
N ALA A 559 34.90 -4.14 -25.00
CA ALA A 559 33.78 -4.59 -24.21
C ALA A 559 33.51 -3.52 -23.15
N GLY A 560 32.27 -3.02 -23.04
CA GLY A 560 31.91 -1.88 -22.19
C GLY A 560 32.11 -2.08 -20.68
N TRP A 561 32.77 -3.17 -20.28
CA TRP A 561 33.13 -3.57 -18.92
C TRP A 561 34.65 -3.40 -18.67
N GLN A 562 35.45 -3.14 -19.70
CA GLN A 562 36.88 -2.86 -19.56
C GLN A 562 37.08 -1.39 -19.16
N ILE A 563 37.14 -1.13 -17.87
CA ILE A 563 37.45 0.16 -17.28
C ILE A 563 38.94 0.15 -16.92
N SER A 564 39.71 1.16 -17.32
CA SER A 564 41.14 1.20 -17.02
C SER A 564 41.39 1.44 -15.52
N LYS A 565 42.47 0.84 -14.99
CA LYS A 565 42.91 1.05 -13.59
C LYS A 565 43.06 2.54 -13.28
N LYS A 566 43.69 3.27 -14.20
CA LYS A 566 43.84 4.73 -14.13
C LYS A 566 42.51 5.51 -14.02
N TYR A 567 41.45 5.06 -14.68
CA TYR A 567 40.13 5.69 -14.57
C TYR A 567 39.45 5.40 -13.23
N LEU A 568 39.65 4.22 -12.66
CA LEU A 568 39.14 3.86 -11.32
C LEU A 568 39.87 4.61 -10.20
N GLU A 569 41.17 4.81 -10.33
CA GLU A 569 41.97 5.63 -9.40
C GLU A 569 41.62 7.12 -9.46
N ASP A 570 41.28 7.63 -10.65
CA ASP A 570 40.77 9.00 -10.85
C ASP A 570 39.30 9.18 -10.36
N CYS A 571 38.57 8.11 -10.04
CA CYS A 571 37.22 8.23 -9.51
C CYS A 571 37.27 8.73 -8.06
N VAL A 572 37.06 10.04 -7.90
CA VAL A 572 37.09 10.77 -6.63
C VAL A 572 35.91 10.39 -5.73
N ASP A 573 35.96 9.20 -5.14
CA ASP A 573 35.19 8.86 -3.96
C ASP A 573 36.17 8.63 -2.80
N MET A 574 35.93 9.35 -1.69
CA MET A 574 36.81 9.41 -0.51
C MET A 574 36.99 8.04 0.18
N LEU A 575 36.12 7.07 -0.15
CA LEU A 575 36.17 5.70 0.35
C LEU A 575 36.70 4.68 -0.66
N ALA A 576 36.72 4.99 -1.96
CA ALA A 576 37.15 4.05 -2.99
C ALA A 576 38.60 3.62 -2.81
N GLY A 577 39.51 4.57 -2.56
CA GLY A 577 40.91 4.26 -2.28
C GLY A 577 41.11 3.34 -1.07
N LYS A 578 40.32 3.53 0.01
CA LYS A 578 40.40 2.66 1.21
C LYS A 578 39.84 1.26 0.99
N MET A 579 38.78 1.13 0.18
CA MET A 579 38.22 -0.18 -0.17
C MET A 579 39.14 -0.95 -1.12
N LEU A 580 39.83 -0.26 -2.03
CA LEU A 580 40.74 -0.86 -3.02
C LEU A 580 42.10 -1.22 -2.41
N ALA A 581 42.56 -0.51 -1.36
CA ALA A 581 43.81 -0.80 -0.66
C ALA A 581 43.84 -2.20 0.00
N VAL A 582 42.68 -2.76 0.38
CA VAL A 582 42.57 -4.12 0.95
C VAL A 582 42.97 -5.20 -0.06
N TRP A 583 42.92 -4.87 -1.35
CA TRP A 583 43.19 -5.80 -2.45
C TRP A 583 44.59 -5.60 -3.05
N GLU A 584 45.45 -4.78 -2.45
CA GLU A 584 46.84 -4.52 -2.90
C GLU A 584 46.93 -4.09 -4.38
N VAL A 585 45.87 -3.49 -4.91
CA VAL A 585 45.73 -3.14 -6.34
C VAL A 585 46.82 -2.17 -6.80
N GLU A 586 47.42 -1.41 -5.88
CA GLU A 586 48.47 -0.44 -6.19
C GLU A 586 49.70 -1.09 -6.86
N ASP A 587 49.99 -2.36 -6.55
CA ASP A 587 51.19 -3.08 -7.03
C ASP A 587 50.97 -3.92 -8.30
N GLU A 588 49.75 -3.98 -8.87
CA GLU A 588 49.48 -4.71 -10.12
C GLU A 588 49.60 -3.83 -11.38
N ASP A 589 50.23 -4.33 -12.45
CA ASP A 589 50.36 -3.60 -13.73
C ASP A 589 48.98 -3.34 -14.39
N GLU A 590 48.88 -2.31 -15.25
CA GLU A 590 47.66 -2.02 -16.03
C GLU A 590 47.20 -3.29 -16.76
N TRP A 591 45.94 -3.72 -16.55
CA TRP A 591 45.35 -4.96 -17.07
C TRP A 591 45.88 -5.33 -18.46
N VAL A 592 46.98 -6.08 -18.51
CA VAL A 592 47.62 -6.42 -19.78
C VAL A 592 46.70 -7.44 -20.44
N THR A 593 46.36 -7.20 -21.71
CA THR A 593 45.75 -8.21 -22.57
C THR A 593 46.76 -9.33 -22.78
N GLU A 594 46.84 -10.27 -21.84
CA GLU A 594 47.67 -11.45 -21.97
C GLU A 594 46.99 -12.43 -22.92
N ALA A 595 47.40 -12.38 -24.19
CA ALA A 595 47.30 -13.53 -25.08
C ALA A 595 48.64 -14.22 -25.33
N ASP A 596 49.79 -13.66 -24.92
CA ASP A 596 51.09 -14.14 -25.44
C ASP A 596 52.23 -14.33 -24.43
N ASN A 597 52.04 -14.38 -23.10
CA ASN A 597 53.15 -14.74 -22.19
C ASN A 597 52.70 -15.47 -20.91
N VAL A 598 52.13 -16.66 -21.08
CA VAL A 598 51.96 -17.62 -19.98
C VAL A 598 53.17 -18.55 -19.98
N ASP A 599 54.30 -18.15 -19.40
CA ASP A 599 55.40 -19.12 -19.12
C ASP A 599 56.39 -18.70 -18.03
N ALA A 600 56.09 -17.69 -17.19
CA ALA A 600 56.97 -17.35 -16.07
C ALA A 600 56.22 -16.76 -14.86
N LEU A 601 55.27 -17.51 -14.29
CA LEU A 601 54.83 -17.26 -12.92
C LEU A 601 55.17 -18.49 -12.08
N VAL A 602 56.27 -18.38 -11.33
CA VAL A 602 56.66 -19.34 -10.32
C VAL A 602 55.60 -19.30 -9.22
N GLU A 603 54.75 -20.33 -9.16
CA GLU A 603 53.80 -20.53 -8.06
C GLU A 603 54.58 -20.67 -6.75
N GLN A 604 54.47 -19.66 -5.88
CA GLN A 604 54.85 -19.83 -4.48
C GLN A 604 53.78 -20.65 -3.76
N ASP A 605 54.22 -21.54 -2.86
CA ASP A 605 53.34 -22.36 -2.04
C ASP A 605 52.40 -21.46 -1.22
N PRO A 606 51.07 -21.65 -1.32
CA PRO A 606 50.09 -20.89 -0.53
C PRO A 606 50.39 -20.87 0.97
N ALA A 607 51.00 -21.93 1.51
CA ALA A 607 51.40 -22.00 2.92
C ALA A 607 52.49 -20.98 3.28
N GLU A 608 53.50 -20.80 2.41
CA GLU A 608 54.55 -19.78 2.60
C GLU A 608 53.99 -18.37 2.45
N LYS A 609 53.02 -18.17 1.56
CA LYS A 609 52.36 -16.86 1.38
C LYS A 609 51.59 -16.44 2.63
N VAL A 610 50.91 -17.38 3.27
CA VAL A 610 50.17 -17.15 4.54
C VAL A 610 51.12 -16.96 5.71
N LEU A 611 52.24 -17.69 5.77
CA LEU A 611 53.28 -17.51 6.80
C LEU A 611 53.96 -16.14 6.70
N ASN A 612 54.32 -15.70 5.50
CA ASN A 612 54.90 -14.37 5.28
C ASN A 612 53.93 -13.24 5.64
N TRP A 613 52.63 -13.43 5.38
CA TRP A 613 51.59 -12.47 5.77
C TRP A 613 51.43 -12.40 7.30
N LEU A 614 51.45 -13.53 7.99
CA LEU A 614 51.41 -13.59 9.46
C LEU A 614 52.66 -12.95 10.09
N ASP A 615 53.85 -13.16 9.52
CA ASP A 615 55.09 -12.56 10.00
C ASP A 615 55.16 -11.04 9.75
N ALA A 616 54.61 -10.55 8.63
CA ALA A 616 54.52 -9.12 8.33
C ALA A 616 53.59 -8.39 9.31
N SER A 617 52.47 -9.01 9.70
CA SER A 617 51.50 -8.44 10.66
C SER A 617 52.04 -8.30 12.09
N ASN A 618 53.04 -9.10 12.49
CA ASN A 618 53.69 -9.01 13.79
C ASN A 618 54.80 -7.94 13.86
N SER A 619 55.19 -7.36 12.71
CA SER A 619 56.31 -6.42 12.63
C SER A 619 55.92 -4.94 12.81
N THR A 620 54.62 -4.62 12.80
CA THR A 620 54.11 -3.24 12.89
C THR A 620 53.84 -2.74 14.32
N ASP A 621 53.91 -3.61 15.33
CA ASP A 621 53.61 -3.26 16.74
C ASP A 621 54.83 -2.94 17.62
N ASN A 622 56.04 -2.80 17.05
CA ASN A 622 57.24 -2.46 17.82
C ASN A 622 57.98 -1.21 17.31
N ARG A 623 57.39 -0.03 17.56
CA ARG A 623 58.17 1.18 17.85
C ARG A 623 57.61 1.89 19.09
N ASN A 624 58.44 1.84 20.15
CA ASN A 624 58.35 2.48 21.46
C ASN A 624 57.54 1.76 22.54
N ILE A 625 58.16 0.76 23.21
CA ILE A 625 58.64 0.90 24.59
C ILE A 625 59.78 -0.11 24.83
N THR A 626 60.85 0.42 25.41
CA THR A 626 62.11 -0.23 25.79
C THR A 626 61.96 -1.23 26.94
N VAL A 627 62.82 -2.27 26.90
CA VAL A 627 63.51 -2.94 28.03
C VAL A 627 62.93 -4.27 28.59
N THR A 628 63.56 -5.35 28.09
CA THR A 628 64.10 -6.58 28.74
C THR A 628 63.23 -7.69 29.33
N THR A 629 63.49 -8.87 28.74
CA THR A 629 63.75 -10.21 29.31
C THR A 629 62.60 -11.17 29.68
N HIS A 630 62.52 -12.20 28.83
CA HIS A 630 62.36 -13.65 29.08
C HIS A 630 61.24 -14.20 29.97
N GLY A 631 60.36 -14.98 29.34
CA GLY A 631 59.60 -16.07 29.98
C GLY A 631 58.39 -16.54 29.17
N LYS A 632 58.54 -17.64 28.43
CA LYS A 632 57.43 -18.57 28.09
C LYS A 632 56.87 -19.16 29.42
N PRO A 633 55.67 -19.80 29.52
CA PRO A 633 54.67 -20.14 28.49
C PRO A 633 53.17 -20.18 28.98
N THR A 634 52.28 -20.67 28.12
CA THR A 634 51.08 -21.51 28.41
C THR A 634 49.74 -20.90 28.87
N VAL A 635 48.76 -21.06 27.96
CA VAL A 635 47.32 -21.38 28.09
C VAL A 635 46.77 -21.71 29.50
N THR A 636 45.76 -20.97 29.98
CA THR A 636 44.45 -21.50 30.46
C THR A 636 43.41 -20.41 30.85
N SER A 637 42.19 -20.57 30.30
CA SER A 637 40.83 -20.38 30.86
C SER A 637 40.50 -19.46 32.08
N THR A 638 39.48 -18.59 31.84
CA THR A 638 38.41 -18.06 32.76
C THR A 638 38.78 -17.00 33.82
N PRO A 639 37.82 -16.32 34.50
CA PRO A 639 36.70 -15.47 34.02
C PRO A 639 36.52 -14.12 34.82
N PHE A 640 35.94 -13.06 34.19
CA PHE A 640 35.40 -11.78 34.77
C PHE A 640 36.36 -10.91 35.64
N PRO A 641 36.14 -9.58 35.94
CA PRO A 641 34.94 -8.75 35.86
C PRO A 641 35.10 -7.34 35.21
N LEU A 642 33.97 -6.63 35.06
CA LEU A 642 33.88 -5.19 34.72
C LEU A 642 34.58 -4.29 35.77
N PRO A 643 34.98 -3.06 35.37
CA PRO A 643 34.43 -1.89 36.04
C PRO A 643 34.10 -0.69 35.11
N ILE A 644 32.83 -0.30 35.18
CA ILE A 644 32.30 1.05 35.48
C ILE A 644 33.03 2.30 34.95
N ALA A 645 32.23 3.08 34.21
CA ALA A 645 32.16 4.53 34.03
C ALA A 645 33.31 5.28 33.35
N HIS A 646 32.98 5.87 32.20
CA HIS A 646 33.25 7.28 31.94
C HIS A 646 32.06 7.91 31.19
N GLU A 647 31.47 8.93 31.80
CA GLU A 647 30.66 9.94 31.13
C GLU A 647 31.51 10.62 30.05
N VAL A 648 30.99 10.69 28.82
CA VAL A 648 31.40 11.70 27.85
C VAL A 648 30.13 12.29 27.24
N THR A 649 30.00 13.59 27.46
CA THR A 649 29.04 14.50 26.87
C THR A 649 29.33 14.75 25.39
N SER A 650 28.27 15.06 24.64
CA SER A 650 28.23 15.80 23.36
C SER A 650 28.20 14.96 22.06
N PRO A 651 27.85 15.54 20.88
CA PRO A 651 26.62 15.20 20.17
C PRO A 651 26.92 14.68 18.75
N ALA A 652 26.50 13.46 18.43
CA ALA A 652 26.72 12.91 17.08
C ALA A 652 25.40 12.82 16.31
N HIS A 653 25.21 13.77 15.39
CA HIS A 653 24.50 13.51 14.14
C HIS A 653 25.16 12.28 13.49
N SER A 654 24.42 11.17 13.41
CA SER A 654 24.88 9.95 12.75
C SER A 654 24.15 9.77 11.42
N LEU A 655 24.91 9.95 10.35
CA LEU A 655 24.68 9.41 9.02
C LEU A 655 24.67 7.86 9.11
N GLU A 656 23.52 7.27 9.42
CA GLU A 656 23.31 5.81 9.35
C GLU A 656 22.03 5.43 8.58
N GLN A 657 21.51 6.35 7.76
CA GLN A 657 20.25 6.16 7.03
C GLN A 657 20.42 5.66 5.58
N GLU A 658 21.64 5.53 5.04
CA GLU A 658 21.81 5.28 3.60
C GLU A 658 22.01 3.81 3.18
N SER A 659 22.20 2.87 4.11
CA SER A 659 22.50 1.47 3.73
C SER A 659 21.28 0.57 3.47
N TRP A 660 20.04 1.09 3.54
CA TRP A 660 18.82 0.28 3.35
C TRP A 660 17.96 0.66 2.13
N MET A 661 18.48 1.51 1.23
CA MET A 661 17.72 2.08 0.11
C MET A 661 18.11 1.58 -1.30
N ILE A 662 18.95 0.55 -1.43
CA ILE A 662 19.54 0.22 -2.75
C ILE A 662 18.72 -0.74 -3.63
N GLU A 663 17.72 -1.47 -3.12
CA GLU A 663 17.03 -2.49 -3.97
C GLU A 663 15.68 -2.09 -4.61
N LEU A 664 15.21 -0.84 -4.49
CA LEU A 664 13.93 -0.41 -5.13
C LEU A 664 14.07 0.67 -6.22
N SER A 665 15.26 1.24 -6.43
CA SER A 665 15.49 2.27 -7.45
C SER A 665 15.65 1.74 -8.88
N GLN A 666 15.73 0.42 -9.10
CA GLN A 666 16.02 -0.17 -10.42
C GLN A 666 14.80 -0.62 -11.25
N LEU A 667 13.57 -0.25 -10.88
CA LEU A 667 12.36 -0.63 -11.64
C LEU A 667 11.56 0.53 -12.25
N THR A 668 12.13 1.72 -12.40
CA THR A 668 11.55 2.80 -13.23
C THR A 668 12.15 2.79 -14.64
N PRO A 669 11.37 2.53 -15.71
CA PRO A 669 11.80 2.90 -17.06
C PRO A 669 11.76 4.43 -17.17
N GLY A 670 12.90 5.04 -17.44
CA GLY A 670 13.03 6.47 -17.73
C GLY A 670 12.07 6.89 -18.84
N ARG A 671 11.05 7.69 -18.48
CA ARG A 671 10.11 8.27 -19.42
C ARG A 671 10.72 9.57 -19.95
N GLN A 672 11.33 9.52 -21.13
CA GLN A 672 11.67 10.72 -21.88
C GLN A 672 10.37 11.45 -22.24
N VAL A 673 10.23 12.67 -21.71
CA VAL A 673 9.19 13.61 -22.10
C VAL A 673 9.51 14.10 -23.52
N PRO A 674 8.59 14.02 -24.49
CA PRO A 674 8.79 14.66 -25.78
C PRO A 674 8.64 16.18 -25.59
N THR A 675 9.75 16.91 -25.76
CA THR A 675 9.76 18.35 -25.99
C THR A 675 8.96 18.65 -27.26
N CYS A 676 7.81 19.30 -27.12
CA CYS A 676 7.12 19.91 -28.25
C CYS A 676 7.71 21.31 -28.53
N PRO A 677 7.78 21.71 -29.82
CA PRO A 677 8.49 22.90 -30.24
C PRO A 677 7.72 24.17 -29.89
N SER A 678 8.49 25.24 -29.69
CA SER A 678 8.03 26.62 -29.56
C SER A 678 7.10 27.03 -30.71
N PRO A 679 5.96 27.70 -30.45
CA PRO A 679 5.22 28.39 -31.48
C PRO A 679 5.85 29.76 -31.73
N SER A 680 6.32 29.95 -32.96
CA SER A 680 6.66 31.24 -33.54
C SER A 680 5.43 32.16 -33.59
N SER A 681 5.65 33.41 -33.21
CA SER A 681 5.01 34.65 -33.68
C SER A 681 3.74 34.53 -34.55
N GLY A 682 2.60 35.02 -34.05
CA GLY A 682 1.42 35.21 -34.89
C GLY A 682 0.16 35.73 -34.18
N SER A 683 0.05 37.06 -34.08
CA SER A 683 -1.17 37.88 -33.94
C SER A 683 -2.05 37.76 -32.68
N ASP A 684 -1.85 38.73 -31.79
CA ASP A 684 -2.86 39.37 -30.95
C ASP A 684 -4.11 39.79 -31.74
N LYS A 685 -5.27 39.22 -31.42
CA LYS A 685 -6.62 39.85 -31.42
C LYS A 685 -7.74 38.78 -31.40
N GLN A 686 -7.87 38.00 -30.31
CA GLN A 686 -9.15 37.31 -30.04
C GLN A 686 -9.38 36.83 -28.60
N ARG A 687 -8.55 37.25 -27.63
CA ARG A 687 -8.61 36.78 -26.23
C ARG A 687 -9.12 37.80 -25.21
N ARG A 688 -9.88 38.82 -25.64
CA ARG A 688 -10.37 39.95 -24.80
C ARG A 688 -11.90 40.03 -24.60
N LYS A 689 -12.63 38.91 -24.62
CA LYS A 689 -14.10 38.93 -24.40
C LYS A 689 -14.71 37.92 -23.41
N ARG A 690 -13.91 37.24 -22.56
CA ARG A 690 -14.45 36.36 -21.51
C ARG A 690 -13.70 36.41 -20.17
N GLN A 691 -13.32 37.61 -19.74
CA GLN A 691 -12.90 37.90 -18.36
C GLN A 691 -13.47 39.26 -17.96
N LYS A 692 -14.70 39.24 -17.43
CA LYS A 692 -15.32 40.28 -16.58
C LYS A 692 -16.70 39.76 -16.18
N LEU A 693 -17.04 39.88 -14.89
CA LEU A 693 -18.23 39.39 -14.18
C LEU A 693 -18.01 37.95 -13.65
N CYS A 694 -17.94 37.64 -12.35
CA CYS A 694 -18.30 38.39 -11.14
C CYS A 694 -17.35 37.99 -9.99
N TYR A 695 -16.79 38.99 -9.32
CA TYR A 695 -16.55 38.97 -7.89
C TYR A 695 -17.67 39.83 -7.31
N ASP A 696 -18.45 39.30 -6.37
CA ASP A 696 -18.95 40.04 -5.21
C ASP A 696 -19.58 39.06 -4.18
N SER A 697 -19.10 39.25 -2.96
CA SER A 697 -19.54 38.85 -1.62
C SER A 697 -20.96 38.31 -1.39
N VAL A 698 -21.09 37.31 -0.50
CA VAL A 698 -22.16 37.29 0.52
C VAL A 698 -21.65 36.64 1.82
N LEU A 699 -21.56 37.46 2.87
CA LEU A 699 -21.60 37.06 4.28
C LEU A 699 -23.07 37.09 4.74
N THR A 700 -23.47 36.01 5.43
CA THR A 700 -24.46 35.88 6.51
C THR A 700 -25.87 36.51 6.45
N SER A 701 -26.86 35.61 6.66
CA SER A 701 -28.19 35.74 7.30
C SER A 701 -29.43 36.05 6.43
N PRO A 702 -30.66 35.75 6.89
CA PRO A 702 -31.24 34.41 7.05
C PRO A 702 -32.59 34.21 6.28
N ILE A 703 -32.95 32.93 6.11
CA ILE A 703 -34.28 32.32 5.83
C ILE A 703 -35.42 33.26 5.38
N LYS A 704 -35.89 33.06 4.13
CA LYS A 704 -37.32 33.21 3.76
C LYS A 704 -37.74 32.14 2.74
N GLN A 705 -38.76 31.37 3.09
CA GLN A 705 -39.52 30.49 2.20
C GLN A 705 -40.11 31.27 1.00
N PRO A 706 -40.28 30.66 -0.18
CA PRO A 706 -41.24 31.14 -1.15
C PRO A 706 -42.52 30.29 -1.15
N MET A 707 -43.63 30.93 -0.82
CA MET A 707 -44.99 30.45 -1.07
C MET A 707 -45.32 30.46 -2.58
N SER A 708 -45.90 29.36 -3.01
CA SER A 708 -46.98 29.17 -4.00
C SER A 708 -47.14 30.10 -5.22
N ALA A 709 -47.18 29.42 -6.37
CA ALA A 709 -48.17 29.50 -7.46
C ALA A 709 -48.09 30.64 -8.50
N LYS A 710 -47.96 30.23 -9.78
CA LYS A 710 -49.05 30.40 -10.75
C LYS A 710 -48.92 29.48 -11.97
N ILE A 711 -49.97 28.69 -12.13
CA ILE A 711 -50.38 27.89 -13.29
C ILE A 711 -50.62 28.81 -14.50
N LYS A 712 -50.22 28.36 -15.71
CA LYS A 712 -50.90 28.72 -16.96
C LYS A 712 -51.11 27.46 -17.81
N GLN A 713 -52.38 27.17 -18.07
CA GLN A 713 -52.89 26.13 -18.96
C GLN A 713 -52.87 26.59 -20.44
N ILE A 714 -52.40 25.67 -21.30
CA ILE A 714 -53.07 25.06 -22.49
C ILE A 714 -53.83 25.97 -23.50
N SER A 715 -53.47 25.79 -24.78
CA SER A 715 -54.43 25.62 -25.91
C SER A 715 -53.74 24.74 -26.98
N ALA A 716 -54.09 23.46 -27.18
CA ALA A 716 -55.22 22.90 -27.92
C ALA A 716 -55.20 23.17 -29.45
N LYS A 717 -54.95 22.13 -30.25
CA LYS A 717 -55.59 21.91 -31.56
C LYS A 717 -55.52 20.42 -32.00
N ASN A 718 -56.72 19.83 -32.08
CA ASN A 718 -57.23 18.73 -32.94
C ASN A 718 -56.67 17.30 -32.70
N GLN A 719 -57.42 16.31 -32.17
CA GLN A 719 -58.63 15.60 -32.69
C GLN A 719 -58.45 15.18 -34.17
N GLN A 720 -58.67 13.95 -34.63
CA GLN A 720 -59.64 12.92 -34.22
C GLN A 720 -59.39 11.60 -35.03
N SER A 721 -60.07 10.54 -34.59
CA SER A 721 -60.44 9.27 -35.29
C SER A 721 -59.60 8.01 -34.96
N LEU A 722 -60.11 7.14 -34.08
CA LEU A 722 -61.01 5.96 -34.29
C LEU A 722 -60.14 4.68 -34.16
N ALA A 723 -60.05 4.00 -33.01
CA ALA A 723 -61.02 3.12 -32.33
C ALA A 723 -61.34 1.80 -33.08
N ASN A 724 -61.29 0.72 -32.30
CA ASN A 724 -61.72 -0.68 -32.52
C ASN A 724 -60.69 -1.64 -33.13
N ASN A 725 -60.15 -2.57 -32.34
CA ASN A 725 -60.85 -3.82 -32.04
C ASN A 725 -60.14 -4.67 -30.98
N GLU A 726 -60.96 -5.28 -30.14
CA GLU A 726 -60.63 -6.27 -29.13
C GLU A 726 -60.25 -7.64 -29.73
N GLN A 727 -59.54 -8.42 -28.89
CA GLN A 727 -59.59 -9.88 -28.74
C GLN A 727 -59.30 -10.77 -29.96
N SER A 728 -58.20 -11.53 -29.88
CA SER A 728 -58.24 -12.98 -30.12
C SER A 728 -56.95 -13.67 -29.69
N SER A 729 -57.14 -14.78 -28.99
CA SER A 729 -56.17 -15.77 -28.51
C SER A 729 -55.28 -16.37 -29.60
N ALA A 730 -54.03 -16.71 -29.26
CA ALA A 730 -53.43 -17.98 -29.69
C ALA A 730 -52.21 -18.38 -28.84
N LYS A 731 -52.36 -19.51 -28.16
CA LYS A 731 -51.30 -20.35 -27.60
C LYS A 731 -50.22 -20.65 -28.64
N LYS A 732 -48.94 -20.60 -28.27
CA LYS A 732 -47.96 -21.60 -28.74
C LYS A 732 -46.80 -21.74 -27.74
N LYS A 733 -46.77 -22.94 -27.14
CA LYS A 733 -45.62 -23.56 -26.48
C LYS A 733 -44.42 -23.61 -27.44
N PHE A 734 -43.21 -23.43 -26.93
CA PHE A 734 -42.05 -24.20 -27.39
C PHE A 734 -41.11 -24.51 -26.21
N ILE A 735 -40.59 -25.74 -26.25
CA ILE A 735 -39.88 -26.53 -25.24
C ILE A 735 -38.36 -26.29 -25.38
N PRO A 736 -37.55 -26.43 -24.31
CA PRO A 736 -36.10 -26.25 -24.35
C PRO A 736 -35.37 -27.53 -24.81
N GLY A 737 -34.17 -27.38 -25.38
CA GLY A 737 -33.24 -28.49 -25.61
C GLY A 737 -32.01 -28.11 -26.43
N PHE A 738 -30.95 -27.67 -25.75
CA PHE A 738 -29.63 -28.31 -25.63
C PHE A 738 -28.62 -27.35 -25.00
#